data_AF-A0A3E4PTX2-F1
#
_entry.id   AF-A0A3E4PTX2-F1
#
_cell.length_a   1.000
_cell.length_b   1.000
_cell.length_c   1.000
_cell.angle_alpha   90.00
_cell.angle_beta   90.00
_cell.angle_gamma   90.00
#
_symmetry.space_group_name_H-M   'P 1'
#
loop_
_entity.id
_entity.type
_entity.pdbx_description
1 polymer ?
#
loop_
_entity_poly.entity_id
_entity_poly.type
_entity_poly.pdbx_seq_one_letter_code
_entity_poly.pdbx_strand_id
1 'polypeptide(L)'
;MKNKVLKQMLAFSLAVALVGGNSVATFAAEPTNGTESSANTQAATDATAEKVAVVNFNIENGKFDNGKNYAQYQLRAGDVQDLPKVTVDDGYEFLGWKVSGKSDTTWKASKESFTFEDANANFYPATATEGYTTVTAEVQKVEKKKTAHITFNVDPEKGKFTNPANAEYVKFDDDEYSETQYNVPKVEGINGYTFTGWKLSGATDGNWDADAKTFGVTGLAHYAKGSNDGYATLEAQFKKADAVLRVHYVDENGTPLDGSQYIVSLTKNGTVGEKATFAATSFTAPEGYELVGGDITDVEVAYGKDKDVNVKVKAIKEEKEARDVIVNFNVAPEEGQFTDPAGAKVVTYTIKEDSADQFLVPTVKAKEGYEFTGWLVNGKEEGFWSADAKTFGITGLAHFPEGSDTGYIVVTAQFKKAEAAKRSVTINVAIDSEKGEFVGRDDKYATITYTDLDEFAEAPILLPEVKANDGYRLAGWTVEGKESIKLDANATSLGFAGLAHFNDGENVGYISVEPVFEEVKEEKAAVVNANVVVDPEKGEFEGYDGATKLENNNLQEADDTLGFLPTVTAKEGYTWTGWEVTNKAGEVVYTLDTNTSSIAFPKGVEDDYTVTATFTENKTTAVVNANVVVDPEKGVFEGYDGATKLENNNLQEADDTLGFLPTVTAKKGYTWTGWEVTNKAGEVVYTLDTNTSSIVFPKGVEDDYTVTATFTKDETPVDPVDPTEPAQPTQPTQPATPSTDKTANKTTDNKKVEKTAAKKAETKNENKKAPKTGDESMPIAYMLTLVGAAVAAIIVLIKRKRTI
;
A
#
# COMPACT_ATOMS: atom_id res chain seq x y z
N MET A 1 -15.73 43.26 -7.64
CA MET A 1 -15.91 43.33 -9.11
C MET A 1 -17.17 42.55 -9.49
N LYS A 2 -17.91 43.06 -10.48
CA LYS A 2 -18.77 42.39 -11.48
C LYS A 2 -19.16 40.90 -11.30
N ASN A 3 -20.50 40.67 -11.27
CA ASN A 3 -21.25 39.61 -12.01
C ASN A 3 -21.12 38.13 -11.54
N LYS A 4 -22.15 37.27 -11.66
CA LYS A 4 -23.51 37.39 -12.28
C LYS A 4 -24.49 36.29 -11.77
N VAL A 5 -25.81 36.56 -11.83
CA VAL A 5 -26.94 35.62 -12.14
C VAL A 5 -27.32 34.56 -11.06
N LEU A 6 -28.60 34.28 -10.75
CA LEU A 6 -29.90 34.81 -11.23
C LEU A 6 -30.92 35.00 -10.07
N LYS A 7 -31.99 35.78 -10.31
CA LYS A 7 -33.18 35.87 -9.44
C LYS A 7 -34.32 34.98 -9.97
N GLN A 8 -35.22 34.57 -9.07
CA GLN A 8 -36.64 34.83 -9.34
C GLN A 8 -37.43 35.08 -8.06
N MET A 9 -38.13 36.23 -8.02
CA MET A 9 -39.23 36.53 -7.10
C MET A 9 -40.50 36.57 -7.95
N LEU A 10 -41.64 36.22 -7.38
CA LEU A 10 -42.88 36.94 -7.66
C LEU A 10 -43.73 36.96 -6.40
N ALA A 11 -44.09 38.16 -5.95
CA ALA A 11 -45.04 38.39 -4.87
C ALA A 11 -46.22 39.19 -5.45
N PHE A 12 -47.41 39.04 -4.88
CA PHE A 12 -48.53 39.93 -5.14
C PHE A 12 -49.30 40.27 -3.87
N SER A 13 -49.66 41.54 -3.74
CA SER A 13 -50.31 42.18 -2.59
C SER A 13 -51.84 42.05 -2.68
N LEU A 14 -52.50 41.60 -1.61
CA LEU A 14 -53.16 42.44 -0.58
C LEU A 14 -54.39 43.24 -1.06
N ALA A 15 -55.56 42.92 -0.51
CA ALA A 15 -56.73 43.79 -0.39
C ALA A 15 -57.59 43.36 0.82
N VAL A 16 -58.34 44.27 1.44
CA VAL A 16 -59.05 44.08 2.73
C VAL A 16 -60.41 44.80 2.71
N ALA A 17 -61.50 44.17 3.20
CA ALA A 17 -62.64 44.86 3.84
C ALA A 17 -63.69 43.89 4.43
N LEU A 18 -64.47 44.40 5.39
CA LEU A 18 -65.73 43.88 6.00
C LEU A 18 -65.59 42.61 6.87
N VAL A 19 -65.79 42.62 8.20
CA VAL A 19 -66.85 43.15 9.11
C VAL A 19 -67.97 42.12 9.35
N GLY A 20 -68.09 41.70 10.62
CA GLY A 20 -68.86 40.53 11.05
C GLY A 20 -70.38 40.67 11.14
N GLY A 21 -71.02 39.58 11.58
CA GLY A 21 -72.47 39.48 11.81
C GLY A 21 -72.89 38.07 12.23
N ASN A 22 -73.88 37.97 13.11
CA ASN A 22 -74.40 36.71 13.65
C ASN A 22 -75.15 35.84 12.62
N SER A 23 -75.15 34.54 12.89
CA SER A 23 -76.27 33.57 12.82
C SER A 23 -77.40 33.75 11.80
N VAL A 24 -77.68 32.67 11.02
CA VAL A 24 -78.96 31.90 10.98
C VAL A 24 -78.84 30.80 9.90
N ALA A 25 -79.57 29.69 10.06
CA ALA A 25 -79.59 28.57 9.10
C ALA A 25 -80.88 28.53 8.26
N THR A 26 -80.79 28.04 7.02
CA THR A 26 -81.93 27.76 6.13
C THR A 26 -81.67 26.53 5.26
N PHE A 27 -82.72 25.81 4.86
CA PHE A 27 -82.66 24.48 4.21
C PHE A 27 -82.77 24.52 2.66
N ALA A 28 -82.15 23.49 2.04
CA ALA A 28 -82.56 22.72 0.85
C ALA A 28 -82.90 23.41 -0.51
N ALA A 29 -82.28 22.89 -1.60
CA ALA A 29 -82.98 22.43 -2.82
C ALA A 29 -82.03 21.76 -3.84
N GLU A 30 -82.40 20.56 -4.32
CA GLU A 30 -82.08 20.03 -5.67
C GLU A 30 -83.31 20.25 -6.60
N PRO A 31 -83.37 19.81 -7.89
CA PRO A 31 -82.37 19.27 -8.83
C PRO A 31 -82.37 20.01 -10.19
N THR A 32 -81.71 19.50 -11.25
CA THR A 32 -82.34 19.17 -12.57
C THR A 32 -81.35 18.60 -13.63
N ASN A 33 -81.90 18.01 -14.72
CA ASN A 33 -81.24 17.11 -15.68
C ASN A 33 -80.78 17.76 -17.01
N GLY A 34 -79.93 17.04 -17.76
CA GLY A 34 -79.83 17.10 -19.24
C GLY A 34 -78.38 17.21 -19.77
N THR A 35 -77.94 16.50 -20.82
CA THR A 35 -78.61 15.52 -21.72
C THR A 35 -77.56 14.53 -22.28
N GLU A 36 -78.01 13.37 -22.75
CA GLU A 36 -77.23 12.17 -23.10
C GLU A 36 -76.51 12.20 -24.46
N SER A 37 -75.56 11.29 -24.65
CA SER A 37 -75.38 10.55 -25.91
C SER A 37 -74.81 9.14 -25.64
N SER A 38 -75.25 8.16 -26.42
CA SER A 38 -74.90 6.73 -26.33
C SER A 38 -73.88 6.34 -27.42
N ALA A 39 -73.41 5.10 -27.61
CA ALA A 39 -73.74 3.79 -27.03
C ALA A 39 -72.53 2.85 -27.13
N ASN A 40 -72.48 1.74 -26.38
CA ASN A 40 -73.05 0.45 -26.82
C ASN A 40 -72.80 -0.66 -25.76
N THR A 41 -73.64 -1.69 -25.74
CA THR A 41 -73.71 -2.65 -24.62
C THR A 41 -73.59 -4.09 -25.11
N GLN A 42 -72.76 -4.89 -24.42
CA GLN A 42 -73.02 -6.33 -24.30
C GLN A 42 -72.61 -6.79 -22.89
N ALA A 43 -73.49 -7.55 -22.24
CA ALA A 43 -73.34 -7.98 -20.87
C ALA A 43 -73.29 -9.52 -20.78
N ALA A 44 -72.54 -10.03 -19.82
CA ALA A 44 -72.77 -11.33 -19.22
C ALA A 44 -72.49 -11.21 -17.73
N THR A 45 -73.49 -11.55 -16.93
CA THR A 45 -73.46 -11.60 -15.47
C THR A 45 -72.39 -12.55 -14.95
N ASP A 46 -71.64 -12.14 -13.92
CA ASP A 46 -71.25 -13.06 -12.86
C ASP A 46 -71.19 -12.33 -11.51
N ALA A 47 -71.58 -13.04 -10.44
CA ALA A 47 -71.60 -12.65 -9.02
C ALA A 47 -71.95 -11.19 -8.62
N THR A 48 -72.99 -11.03 -7.80
CA THR A 48 -73.15 -9.88 -6.87
C THR A 48 -72.11 -9.95 -5.74
N ALA A 49 -70.83 -9.80 -6.08
CA ALA A 49 -69.75 -9.67 -5.14
C ALA A 49 -69.64 -8.21 -4.68
N GLU A 50 -69.83 -8.00 -3.39
CA GLU A 50 -69.87 -6.67 -2.77
C GLU A 50 -68.48 -6.00 -2.82
N LYS A 51 -68.40 -4.78 -3.37
CA LYS A 51 -67.12 -4.09 -3.52
C LYS A 51 -66.67 -3.44 -2.22
N VAL A 52 -65.39 -3.58 -1.91
CA VAL A 52 -64.73 -3.06 -0.70
C VAL A 52 -63.62 -2.08 -1.09
N ALA A 53 -63.63 -0.89 -0.51
CA ALA A 53 -62.59 0.12 -0.63
C ALA A 53 -61.60 -0.04 0.54
N VAL A 54 -60.35 -0.41 0.23
CA VAL A 54 -59.25 -0.53 1.20
C VAL A 54 -58.45 0.77 1.20
N VAL A 55 -58.57 1.55 2.28
CA VAL A 55 -58.00 2.89 2.38
C VAL A 55 -56.84 2.88 3.36
N ASN A 56 -55.64 3.19 2.86
CA ASN A 56 -54.39 3.15 3.60
C ASN A 56 -53.97 4.57 3.97
N PHE A 57 -54.01 4.92 5.24
CA PHE A 57 -53.58 6.21 5.75
C PHE A 57 -52.11 6.17 6.14
N ASN A 58 -51.34 7.20 5.79
CA ASN A 58 -49.96 7.40 6.22
C ASN A 58 -49.67 8.86 6.58
N ILE A 59 -48.67 9.08 7.43
CA ILE A 59 -48.20 10.39 7.85
C ILE A 59 -46.66 10.36 8.01
N GLU A 60 -46.00 11.45 7.65
CA GLU A 60 -44.60 11.71 7.98
C GLU A 60 -44.53 12.77 9.08
N ASN A 61 -43.58 12.65 10.02
CA ASN A 61 -43.43 13.57 11.16
C ASN A 61 -44.72 13.71 11.99
N GLY A 62 -45.36 12.57 12.30
CA GLY A 62 -46.57 12.50 13.10
C GLY A 62 -47.10 11.07 13.26
N LYS A 63 -48.24 10.95 13.97
CA LYS A 63 -48.91 9.69 14.33
C LYS A 63 -50.43 9.88 14.29
N PHE A 64 -51.14 8.78 14.07
CA PHE A 64 -52.58 8.67 14.25
C PHE A 64 -52.94 8.27 15.69
N ASP A 65 -54.22 8.33 16.03
CA ASP A 65 -54.81 7.87 17.29
C ASP A 65 -54.42 6.42 17.69
N ASN A 66 -54.16 5.55 16.72
CA ASN A 66 -53.63 4.20 16.94
C ASN A 66 -52.15 4.15 17.41
N GLY A 67 -51.50 5.31 17.59
CA GLY A 67 -50.12 5.45 18.06
C GLY A 67 -49.04 5.25 16.99
N LYS A 68 -49.42 5.03 15.73
CA LYS A 68 -48.52 4.72 14.61
C LYS A 68 -48.63 5.78 13.51
N ASN A 69 -47.66 5.79 12.60
CA ASN A 69 -47.67 6.64 11.41
C ASN A 69 -48.45 6.05 10.22
N TYR A 70 -49.21 4.97 10.44
CA TYR A 70 -50.06 4.32 9.43
C TYR A 70 -51.38 3.80 10.04
N ALA A 71 -52.45 3.82 9.26
CA ALA A 71 -53.73 3.20 9.60
C ALA A 71 -54.37 2.59 8.33
N GLN A 72 -55.35 1.69 8.48
CA GLN A 72 -56.06 1.10 7.35
C GLN A 72 -57.53 0.89 7.72
N TYR A 73 -58.43 1.21 6.78
CA TYR A 73 -59.87 0.98 6.90
C TYR A 73 -60.40 0.25 5.67
N GLN A 74 -61.51 -0.47 5.84
CA GLN A 74 -62.25 -1.12 4.76
C GLN A 74 -63.69 -0.61 4.78
N LEU A 75 -64.19 -0.11 3.66
CA LEU A 75 -65.55 0.42 3.50
C LEU A 75 -66.29 -0.33 2.39
N ARG A 76 -67.60 -0.50 2.54
CA ARG A 76 -68.57 -0.95 1.53
C ARG A 76 -69.45 0.22 1.08
N ALA A 77 -70.16 0.06 -0.04
CA ALA A 77 -71.04 1.10 -0.56
C ALA A 77 -72.14 1.46 0.45
N GLY A 78 -72.17 2.72 0.90
CA GLY A 78 -73.06 3.21 1.96
C GLY A 78 -72.41 3.35 3.35
N ASP A 79 -71.18 2.86 3.56
CA ASP A 79 -70.43 3.08 4.80
C ASP A 79 -69.90 4.52 4.91
N VAL A 80 -69.83 5.00 6.15
CA VAL A 80 -69.20 6.28 6.53
C VAL A 80 -68.17 6.01 7.62
N GLN A 81 -66.94 6.49 7.44
CA GLN A 81 -65.82 6.26 8.35
C GLN A 81 -65.21 7.61 8.78
N ASP A 82 -65.03 7.79 10.08
CA ASP A 82 -64.30 8.93 10.65
C ASP A 82 -62.81 8.87 10.26
N LEU A 83 -62.20 10.02 10.04
CA LEU A 83 -60.78 10.16 9.72
C LEU A 83 -59.91 9.95 10.97
N PRO A 84 -58.77 9.26 10.86
CA PRO A 84 -57.89 9.02 12.00
C PRO A 84 -57.33 10.33 12.55
N LYS A 85 -57.35 10.52 13.87
CA LYS A 85 -56.93 11.79 14.48
C LYS A 85 -55.43 11.98 14.34
N VAL A 86 -55.01 13.08 13.72
CA VAL A 86 -53.60 13.43 13.51
C VAL A 86 -53.01 14.08 14.76
N THR A 87 -51.86 13.55 15.20
CA THR A 87 -50.91 14.23 16.10
C THR A 87 -49.61 14.43 15.34
N VAL A 88 -49.16 15.67 15.18
CA VAL A 88 -47.89 15.99 14.52
C VAL A 88 -46.72 15.97 15.50
N ASP A 89 -45.52 15.66 15.01
CA ASP A 89 -44.29 15.73 15.80
C ASP A 89 -43.87 17.19 16.04
N ASP A 90 -43.01 17.41 17.04
CA ASP A 90 -42.84 18.73 17.63
C ASP A 90 -42.13 19.72 16.70
N GLY A 91 -42.78 20.86 16.41
CA GLY A 91 -42.33 21.83 15.40
C GLY A 91 -42.88 21.61 13.98
N TYR A 92 -43.99 20.88 13.85
CA TYR A 92 -44.76 20.75 12.61
C TYR A 92 -46.23 21.19 12.80
N GLU A 93 -46.89 21.55 11.70
CA GLU A 93 -48.33 21.84 11.62
C GLU A 93 -49.00 20.96 10.56
N PHE A 94 -50.27 20.62 10.76
CA PHE A 94 -51.07 19.77 9.85
C PHE A 94 -51.93 20.62 8.91
N LEU A 95 -51.81 20.38 7.60
CA LEU A 95 -52.41 21.22 6.55
C LEU A 95 -53.64 20.58 5.88
N GLY A 96 -53.67 19.25 5.77
CA GLY A 96 -54.75 18.51 5.12
C GLY A 96 -54.34 17.12 4.69
N TRP A 97 -55.09 16.54 3.75
CA TRP A 97 -54.86 15.18 3.25
C TRP A 97 -54.70 15.18 1.73
N LYS A 98 -53.69 14.51 1.22
CA LYS A 98 -53.59 14.10 -0.19
C LYS A 98 -54.18 12.70 -0.35
N VAL A 99 -55.02 12.49 -1.35
CA VAL A 99 -55.73 11.22 -1.63
C VAL A 99 -55.34 10.74 -3.02
N SER A 100 -54.74 9.55 -3.12
CA SER A 100 -54.28 8.93 -4.36
C SER A 100 -54.88 7.53 -4.52
N GLY A 101 -55.73 7.36 -5.52
CA GLY A 101 -56.45 6.12 -5.82
C GLY A 101 -56.77 5.99 -7.30
N LYS A 102 -58.06 6.01 -7.64
CA LYS A 102 -58.57 6.11 -9.03
C LYS A 102 -58.19 7.43 -9.70
N SER A 103 -57.98 8.48 -8.90
CA SER A 103 -57.36 9.75 -9.28
C SER A 103 -56.61 10.35 -8.08
N ASP A 104 -55.84 11.42 -8.32
CA ASP A 104 -55.34 12.29 -7.24
C ASP A 104 -56.42 13.34 -6.88
N THR A 105 -56.62 13.57 -5.59
CA THR A 105 -57.47 14.63 -5.02
C THR A 105 -56.97 15.01 -3.61
N THR A 106 -57.62 15.97 -2.95
CA THR A 106 -57.22 16.46 -1.61
C THR A 106 -58.43 16.70 -0.71
N TRP A 107 -58.26 16.46 0.59
CA TRP A 107 -59.21 16.86 1.63
C TRP A 107 -58.59 17.93 2.54
N LYS A 108 -59.41 18.89 3.00
CA LYS A 108 -58.96 19.91 3.97
C LYS A 108 -58.69 19.27 5.33
N ALA A 109 -57.81 19.87 6.15
CA ALA A 109 -57.60 19.47 7.54
C ALA A 109 -58.90 19.46 8.39
N SER A 110 -59.92 20.22 8.00
CA SER A 110 -61.24 20.28 8.64
C SER A 110 -62.27 19.27 8.12
N LYS A 111 -61.87 18.23 7.37
CA LYS A 111 -62.75 17.09 7.05
C LYS A 111 -62.67 16.10 8.22
N GLU A 112 -63.82 15.66 8.71
CA GLU A 112 -63.92 14.78 9.90
C GLU A 112 -64.17 13.31 9.54
N SER A 113 -64.87 13.04 8.43
CA SER A 113 -65.22 11.68 7.97
C SER A 113 -65.28 11.60 6.44
N PHE A 114 -65.29 10.38 5.89
CA PHE A 114 -65.35 10.06 4.46
C PHE A 114 -66.26 8.85 4.16
N THR A 115 -66.84 8.80 2.97
CA THR A 115 -67.65 7.67 2.48
C THR A 115 -66.86 6.74 1.54
N PHE A 116 -67.48 5.64 1.11
CA PHE A 116 -66.98 4.75 0.06
C PHE A 116 -66.65 5.48 -1.27
N GLU A 117 -67.42 6.51 -1.61
CA GLU A 117 -67.22 7.32 -2.82
C GLU A 117 -66.07 8.33 -2.64
N ASP A 118 -66.02 9.02 -1.50
CA ASP A 118 -64.88 9.89 -1.12
C ASP A 118 -63.55 9.12 -1.14
N ALA A 119 -63.57 7.86 -0.69
CA ALA A 119 -62.40 6.98 -0.62
C ALA A 119 -61.71 6.77 -1.98
N ASN A 120 -62.35 7.10 -3.11
CA ASN A 120 -61.76 7.16 -4.45
C ASN A 120 -60.98 5.89 -4.88
N ALA A 121 -61.41 4.72 -4.40
CA ALA A 121 -60.69 3.46 -4.53
C ALA A 121 -60.47 3.02 -5.99
N ASN A 122 -59.23 2.61 -6.31
CA ASN A 122 -58.90 2.07 -7.63
C ASN A 122 -59.18 0.57 -7.69
N PHE A 123 -60.23 0.18 -8.42
CA PHE A 123 -60.58 -1.22 -8.70
C PHE A 123 -60.00 -1.63 -10.06
N TYR A 124 -58.75 -2.10 -10.10
CA TYR A 124 -58.10 -2.59 -11.31
C TYR A 124 -57.56 -4.03 -11.13
N PRO A 125 -57.92 -5.00 -12.00
CA PRO A 125 -58.87 -4.89 -13.11
C PRO A 125 -60.31 -4.57 -12.62
N ALA A 126 -61.20 -4.11 -13.50
CA ALA A 126 -62.54 -3.65 -13.11
C ALA A 126 -63.41 -4.72 -12.41
N THR A 127 -63.09 -6.00 -12.62
CA THR A 127 -63.66 -7.18 -11.96
C THR A 127 -63.19 -7.38 -10.51
N ALA A 128 -62.22 -6.62 -10.03
CA ALA A 128 -61.74 -6.70 -8.65
C ALA A 128 -62.85 -6.32 -7.65
N THR A 129 -62.99 -7.14 -6.62
CA THR A 129 -63.90 -6.93 -5.48
C THR A 129 -63.31 -5.95 -4.45
N GLU A 130 -61.99 -5.90 -4.35
CA GLU A 130 -61.27 -4.89 -3.56
C GLU A 130 -60.71 -3.80 -4.47
N GLY A 131 -60.72 -2.56 -3.99
CA GLY A 131 -60.12 -1.41 -4.65
C GLY A 131 -59.31 -0.60 -3.64
N TYR A 132 -58.19 -0.04 -4.07
CA TYR A 132 -57.17 0.49 -3.16
C TYR A 132 -56.97 1.99 -3.31
N THR A 133 -56.78 2.68 -2.17
CA THR A 133 -56.40 4.09 -2.06
C THR A 133 -55.31 4.28 -1.01
N THR A 134 -54.45 5.28 -1.21
CA THR A 134 -53.56 5.83 -0.18
C THR A 134 -54.01 7.26 0.18
N VAL A 135 -54.00 7.60 1.47
CA VAL A 135 -54.30 8.94 1.98
C VAL A 135 -53.15 9.40 2.88
N THR A 136 -52.49 10.48 2.48
CA THR A 136 -51.32 11.01 3.17
C THR A 136 -51.67 12.31 3.88
N ALA A 137 -51.40 12.38 5.18
CA ALA A 137 -51.50 13.61 5.96
C ALA A 137 -50.35 14.57 5.57
N GLU A 138 -50.69 15.75 5.06
CA GLU A 138 -49.73 16.80 4.70
C GLU A 138 -49.37 17.63 5.94
N VAL A 139 -48.06 17.72 6.22
CA VAL A 139 -47.52 18.50 7.35
C VAL A 139 -46.40 19.44 6.89
N GLN A 140 -46.28 20.58 7.56
CA GLN A 140 -45.23 21.58 7.30
C GLN A 140 -44.46 21.89 8.58
N LYS A 141 -43.13 22.06 8.46
CA LYS A 141 -42.25 22.44 9.57
C LYS A 141 -42.37 23.93 9.90
N VAL A 142 -42.39 24.27 11.19
CA VAL A 142 -42.51 25.64 11.71
C VAL A 142 -41.40 25.91 12.75
N GLU A 143 -40.80 27.09 12.71
CA GLU A 143 -39.75 27.49 13.65
C GLU A 143 -40.35 28.07 14.94
N LYS A 144 -40.04 27.46 16.09
CA LYS A 144 -40.39 28.02 17.40
C LYS A 144 -39.41 29.16 17.77
N LYS A 145 -39.96 30.31 18.16
CA LYS A 145 -39.20 31.44 18.74
C LYS A 145 -38.48 31.04 20.04
N LYS A 146 -37.45 31.79 20.40
CA LYS A 146 -36.70 31.65 21.66
C LYS A 146 -36.95 32.81 22.60
N THR A 147 -37.06 32.54 23.89
CA THR A 147 -37.23 33.54 24.95
C THR A 147 -35.90 33.78 25.68
N ALA A 148 -35.57 35.03 25.96
CA ALA A 148 -34.42 35.44 26.77
C ALA A 148 -34.92 36.02 28.10
N HIS A 149 -34.54 35.40 29.23
CA HIS A 149 -34.89 35.81 30.58
C HIS A 149 -33.70 36.49 31.27
N ILE A 150 -33.74 37.82 31.40
CA ILE A 150 -32.66 38.63 31.98
C ILE A 150 -33.06 39.07 33.39
N THR A 151 -32.29 38.68 34.41
CA THR A 151 -32.53 39.05 35.82
C THR A 151 -31.43 39.93 36.38
N PHE A 152 -31.75 41.13 36.85
CA PHE A 152 -30.84 41.96 37.64
C PHE A 152 -31.04 41.67 39.14
N ASN A 153 -29.93 41.50 39.86
CA ASN A 153 -29.89 41.13 41.28
C ASN A 153 -29.00 42.11 42.07
N VAL A 154 -29.43 42.51 43.26
CA VAL A 154 -28.69 43.41 44.15
C VAL A 154 -28.57 42.78 45.53
N ASP A 155 -27.34 42.71 46.03
CA ASP A 155 -27.07 42.32 47.42
C ASP A 155 -27.69 43.33 48.40
N PRO A 156 -28.68 42.94 49.22
CA PRO A 156 -29.44 43.84 50.07
C PRO A 156 -28.67 44.36 51.29
N GLU A 157 -27.48 43.82 51.58
CA GLU A 157 -26.58 44.39 52.61
C GLU A 157 -25.71 45.52 52.04
N LYS A 158 -25.49 45.52 50.72
CA LYS A 158 -24.56 46.42 50.02
C LYS A 158 -25.26 47.51 49.20
N GLY A 159 -26.47 47.26 48.71
CA GLY A 159 -27.26 48.26 47.98
C GLY A 159 -28.73 47.92 47.88
N LYS A 160 -29.45 48.69 47.06
CA LYS A 160 -30.85 48.43 46.69
C LYS A 160 -31.17 49.11 45.35
N PHE A 161 -32.22 48.66 44.68
CA PHE A 161 -32.73 49.34 43.49
C PHE A 161 -33.43 50.66 43.86
N THR A 162 -33.10 51.74 43.14
CA THR A 162 -33.76 53.05 43.20
C THR A 162 -34.76 53.25 42.06
N ASN A 163 -34.60 52.54 40.94
CA ASN A 163 -35.62 52.45 39.90
C ASN A 163 -35.54 51.08 39.18
N PRO A 164 -36.57 50.22 39.28
CA PRO A 164 -37.74 50.34 40.16
C PRO A 164 -37.35 50.35 41.65
N ALA A 165 -37.96 51.23 42.44
CA ALA A 165 -37.58 51.43 43.84
C ALA A 165 -37.94 50.23 44.72
N ASN A 166 -37.00 49.79 45.57
CA ASN A 166 -37.16 48.69 46.54
C ASN A 166 -37.57 47.33 45.93
N ALA A 167 -37.25 47.08 44.65
CA ALA A 167 -37.35 45.74 44.09
C ALA A 167 -36.34 44.79 44.74
N GLU A 168 -36.68 43.50 44.86
CA GLU A 168 -35.75 42.43 45.27
C GLU A 168 -34.85 42.02 44.09
N TYR A 169 -35.47 41.86 42.91
CA TYR A 169 -34.84 41.64 41.62
C TYR A 169 -35.63 42.37 40.53
N VAL A 170 -35.03 42.58 39.36
CA VAL A 170 -35.72 43.15 38.19
C VAL A 170 -35.57 42.19 37.01
N LYS A 171 -36.69 41.84 36.36
CA LYS A 171 -36.72 40.86 35.26
C LYS A 171 -37.20 41.47 33.96
N PHE A 172 -36.65 40.97 32.86
CA PHE A 172 -37.02 41.30 31.51
C PHE A 172 -37.08 40.01 30.68
N ASP A 173 -38.19 39.81 29.99
CA ASP A 173 -38.48 38.63 29.18
C ASP A 173 -38.85 39.09 27.76
N ASP A 174 -38.12 38.66 26.74
CA ASP A 174 -38.33 39.05 25.33
C ASP A 174 -37.83 37.96 24.36
N ASP A 175 -38.07 38.12 23.06
CA ASP A 175 -37.51 37.26 22.00
C ASP A 175 -35.98 37.45 21.91
N GLU A 176 -35.22 36.36 21.81
CA GLU A 176 -33.75 36.39 21.66
C GLU A 176 -33.28 37.25 20.47
N TYR A 177 -34.10 37.42 19.44
CA TYR A 177 -33.80 38.23 18.26
C TYR A 177 -34.50 39.61 18.26
N SER A 178 -34.96 40.08 19.41
CA SER A 178 -35.59 41.39 19.58
C SER A 178 -34.59 42.55 19.53
N GLU A 179 -34.84 43.53 18.66
CA GLU A 179 -34.10 44.79 18.60
C GLU A 179 -34.49 45.78 19.73
N THR A 180 -35.36 45.37 20.66
CA THR A 180 -35.86 46.21 21.75
C THR A 180 -34.77 46.56 22.75
N GLN A 181 -34.61 47.85 23.05
CA GLN A 181 -33.74 48.33 24.12
C GLN A 181 -34.51 48.62 25.42
N TYR A 182 -33.99 48.07 26.51
CA TYR A 182 -34.48 48.26 27.87
C TYR A 182 -33.57 49.21 28.64
N ASN A 183 -34.12 49.96 29.59
CA ASN A 183 -33.31 50.78 30.50
C ASN A 183 -32.65 49.90 31.56
N VAL A 184 -31.36 50.11 31.82
CA VAL A 184 -30.64 49.46 32.92
C VAL A 184 -31.26 49.90 34.26
N PRO A 185 -31.59 48.98 35.19
CA PRO A 185 -32.10 49.33 36.50
C PRO A 185 -31.12 50.20 37.29
N LYS A 186 -31.65 51.18 38.05
CA LYS A 186 -30.81 52.06 38.87
C LYS A 186 -30.64 51.48 40.27
N VAL A 187 -29.42 51.57 40.80
CA VAL A 187 -29.01 51.04 42.10
C VAL A 187 -28.33 52.15 42.90
N GLU A 188 -28.57 52.20 44.21
CA GLU A 188 -27.72 52.94 45.15
C GLU A 188 -27.06 52.00 46.15
N GLY A 189 -25.82 52.31 46.53
CA GLY A 189 -25.13 51.63 47.61
C GLY A 189 -25.62 52.11 48.98
N ILE A 190 -25.62 51.21 49.96
CA ILE A 190 -25.98 51.50 51.35
C ILE A 190 -24.83 51.08 52.27
N ASN A 191 -24.91 51.33 53.58
CA ASN A 191 -23.94 50.82 54.58
C ASN A 191 -22.45 51.14 54.25
N GLY A 192 -22.21 52.31 53.61
CA GLY A 192 -20.89 52.77 53.20
C GLY A 192 -20.37 52.19 51.88
N TYR A 193 -21.12 51.34 51.21
CA TYR A 193 -20.82 50.86 49.87
C TYR A 193 -21.20 51.88 48.79
N THR A 194 -20.44 51.90 47.71
CA THR A 194 -20.67 52.62 46.46
C THR A 194 -20.86 51.60 45.35
N PHE A 195 -21.94 51.72 44.57
CA PHE A 195 -22.19 50.90 43.39
C PHE A 195 -21.12 51.15 42.31
N THR A 196 -20.59 50.10 41.69
CA THR A 196 -19.49 50.19 40.71
C THR A 196 -19.84 49.68 39.31
N GLY A 197 -20.98 49.02 39.14
CA GLY A 197 -21.38 48.43 37.86
C GLY A 197 -22.04 47.05 38.03
N TRP A 198 -22.30 46.37 36.93
CA TRP A 198 -22.90 45.05 36.89
C TRP A 198 -21.89 43.98 36.46
N LYS A 199 -22.04 42.77 36.99
CA LYS A 199 -21.40 41.57 36.45
C LYS A 199 -22.47 40.69 35.81
N LEU A 200 -22.38 40.49 34.49
CA LEU A 200 -23.19 39.56 33.71
C LEU A 200 -22.64 38.14 33.85
N SER A 201 -23.55 37.18 34.01
CA SER A 201 -23.33 35.75 33.80
C SER A 201 -24.50 35.15 33.01
N GLY A 202 -24.19 34.54 31.87
CA GLY A 202 -25.15 34.12 30.86
C GLY A 202 -24.48 33.34 29.72
N ALA A 203 -24.79 33.66 28.47
CA ALA A 203 -24.09 33.07 27.31
C ALA A 203 -22.60 33.45 27.24
N THR A 204 -22.26 34.63 27.75
CA THR A 204 -20.90 35.09 28.02
C THR A 204 -20.87 35.81 29.39
N ASP A 205 -19.77 35.67 30.11
CA ASP A 205 -19.50 36.50 31.29
C ASP A 205 -18.99 37.88 30.85
N GLY A 206 -19.34 38.93 31.58
CA GLY A 206 -18.88 40.29 31.28
C GLY A 206 -19.18 41.30 32.39
N ASN A 207 -18.63 42.50 32.27
CA ASN A 207 -18.85 43.60 33.22
C ASN A 207 -19.42 44.82 32.49
N TRP A 208 -20.40 45.50 33.10
CA TRP A 208 -20.93 46.79 32.62
C TRP A 208 -20.68 47.88 33.66
N ASP A 209 -20.32 49.09 33.22
CA ASP A 209 -20.04 50.21 34.12
C ASP A 209 -21.29 50.77 34.84
N ALA A 210 -21.08 51.49 35.94
CA ALA A 210 -22.15 52.05 36.78
C ALA A 210 -23.06 53.08 36.06
N ASP A 211 -22.62 53.67 34.94
CA ASP A 211 -23.36 54.66 34.17
C ASP A 211 -24.05 54.08 32.92
N ALA A 212 -24.02 52.75 32.73
CA ALA A 212 -24.74 52.05 31.66
C ALA A 212 -26.24 52.42 31.66
N LYS A 213 -26.78 52.76 30.48
CA LYS A 213 -28.11 53.39 30.34
C LYS A 213 -29.16 52.44 29.77
N THR A 214 -28.82 51.74 28.69
CA THR A 214 -29.71 50.78 28.04
C THR A 214 -28.97 49.48 27.70
N PHE A 215 -29.72 48.40 27.51
CA PHE A 215 -29.25 47.10 27.03
C PHE A 215 -30.30 46.48 26.10
N GLY A 216 -29.89 45.54 25.24
CA GLY A 216 -30.77 44.64 24.49
C GLY A 216 -30.57 43.20 24.96
N VAL A 217 -31.50 42.30 24.67
CA VAL A 217 -31.47 40.91 25.19
C VAL A 217 -30.58 39.96 24.39
N THR A 218 -30.44 40.18 23.08
CA THR A 218 -29.79 39.26 22.13
C THR A 218 -28.36 38.90 22.55
N GLY A 219 -28.08 37.60 22.60
CA GLY A 219 -26.75 37.07 22.92
C GLY A 219 -26.36 37.15 24.39
N LEU A 220 -27.23 37.61 25.30
CA LEU A 220 -26.98 37.59 26.74
C LEU A 220 -27.35 36.23 27.36
N ALA A 221 -28.42 35.59 26.89
CA ALA A 221 -29.04 34.45 27.55
C ALA A 221 -28.41 33.09 27.21
N HIS A 222 -28.04 32.29 28.22
CA HIS A 222 -27.58 30.92 28.02
C HIS A 222 -28.75 29.96 27.81
N TYR A 223 -28.77 29.27 26.67
CA TYR A 223 -29.78 28.27 26.31
C TYR A 223 -29.32 26.85 26.66
N ALA A 224 -30.06 26.17 27.54
CA ALA A 224 -29.86 24.73 27.76
C ALA A 224 -30.16 23.93 26.48
N LYS A 225 -29.45 22.81 26.26
CA LYS A 225 -29.57 22.01 25.05
C LYS A 225 -30.99 21.45 24.89
N GLY A 226 -31.72 21.95 23.88
CA GLY A 226 -33.12 21.59 23.61
C GLY A 226 -34.16 22.52 24.27
N SER A 227 -33.72 23.55 25.00
CA SER A 227 -34.60 24.60 25.52
C SER A 227 -34.78 25.73 24.50
N ASN A 228 -36.00 26.26 24.42
CA ASN A 228 -36.29 27.54 23.75
C ASN A 228 -36.16 28.73 24.72
N ASP A 229 -36.10 28.48 26.02
CA ASP A 229 -35.94 29.50 27.06
C ASP A 229 -34.49 29.51 27.55
N GLY A 230 -33.89 30.70 27.62
CA GLY A 230 -32.51 30.93 28.04
C GLY A 230 -32.43 31.98 29.14
N TYR A 231 -31.37 31.94 29.94
CA TYR A 231 -31.27 32.74 31.17
C TYR A 231 -29.95 33.52 31.26
N ALA A 232 -30.03 34.74 31.79
CA ALA A 232 -28.87 35.54 32.20
C ALA A 232 -29.15 36.26 33.52
N THR A 233 -28.10 36.44 34.33
CA THR A 233 -28.16 37.20 35.58
C THR A 233 -27.13 38.34 35.54
N LEU A 234 -27.50 39.51 36.07
CA LEU A 234 -26.62 40.64 36.28
C LEU A 234 -26.57 40.99 37.77
N GLU A 235 -25.41 40.79 38.40
CA GLU A 235 -25.19 41.04 39.82
C GLU A 235 -24.55 42.42 40.05
N ALA A 236 -25.16 43.24 40.89
CA ALA A 236 -24.64 44.56 41.23
C ALA A 236 -23.34 44.47 42.04
N GLN A 237 -22.30 45.15 41.56
CA GLN A 237 -20.98 45.19 42.17
C GLN A 237 -20.82 46.45 43.04
N PHE A 238 -20.10 46.33 44.15
CA PHE A 238 -19.97 47.38 45.16
C PHE A 238 -18.57 47.44 45.76
N LYS A 239 -18.09 48.65 46.09
CA LYS A 239 -16.87 48.89 46.88
C LYS A 239 -17.15 49.76 48.10
N LYS A 240 -16.41 49.57 49.19
CA LYS A 240 -16.35 50.56 50.28
C LYS A 240 -15.42 51.72 49.92
N ALA A 241 -15.38 52.77 50.73
CA ALA A 241 -14.51 53.91 50.52
C ALA A 241 -13.16 53.73 51.21
N ASP A 242 -12.10 54.23 50.60
CA ASP A 242 -10.73 54.04 51.05
C ASP A 242 -10.26 55.21 51.91
N ALA A 243 -9.67 54.91 53.07
CA ALA A 243 -8.86 55.83 53.85
C ALA A 243 -7.39 55.50 53.53
N VAL A 244 -6.62 56.50 53.09
CA VAL A 244 -5.22 56.32 52.68
C VAL A 244 -4.30 57.18 53.55
N LEU A 245 -3.31 56.54 54.18
CA LEU A 245 -2.25 57.22 54.92
C LEU A 245 -0.93 57.06 54.16
N ARG A 246 -0.35 58.16 53.69
CA ARG A 246 1.00 58.20 53.13
C ARG A 246 2.01 58.53 54.22
N VAL A 247 3.05 57.71 54.30
CA VAL A 247 4.10 57.75 55.33
C VAL A 247 5.40 58.08 54.64
N HIS A 248 5.91 59.30 54.86
CA HIS A 248 7.17 59.78 54.30
C HIS A 248 8.27 59.58 55.34
N TYR A 249 9.26 58.73 55.03
CA TYR A 249 10.40 58.54 55.92
C TYR A 249 11.40 59.68 55.80
N VAL A 250 11.79 60.22 56.94
CA VAL A 250 12.70 61.37 57.08
C VAL A 250 13.88 61.01 57.98
N ASP A 251 15.02 61.67 57.80
CA ASP A 251 16.18 61.52 58.68
C ASP A 251 15.90 62.07 60.11
N GLU A 252 16.88 61.92 61.00
CA GLU A 252 16.80 62.41 62.39
C GLU A 252 16.58 63.94 62.48
N ASN A 253 16.91 64.69 61.43
CA ASN A 253 16.73 66.14 61.32
C ASN A 253 15.38 66.55 60.71
N GLY A 254 14.61 65.62 60.14
CA GLY A 254 13.35 65.87 59.44
C GLY A 254 13.47 66.06 57.92
N THR A 255 14.64 65.78 57.33
CA THR A 255 14.89 65.81 55.89
C THR A 255 14.27 64.59 55.21
N PRO A 256 13.44 64.72 54.16
CA PRO A 256 12.96 63.58 53.38
C PRO A 256 14.11 62.76 52.80
N LEU A 257 14.01 61.43 52.91
CA LEU A 257 14.90 60.51 52.22
C LEU A 257 14.55 60.44 50.72
N ASP A 258 15.55 60.32 49.85
CA ASP A 258 15.35 60.40 48.39
C ASP A 258 14.97 59.05 47.75
N GLY A 259 13.92 59.06 46.93
CA GLY A 259 13.35 57.89 46.26
C GLY A 259 12.00 57.42 46.83
N SER A 260 11.16 56.85 45.95
CA SER A 260 9.77 56.49 46.25
C SER A 260 9.62 55.34 47.25
N GLN A 261 10.64 54.51 47.44
CA GLN A 261 10.68 53.46 48.46
C GLN A 261 10.56 54.00 49.90
N TYR A 262 10.82 55.29 50.10
CA TYR A 262 10.66 55.97 51.38
C TYR A 262 9.27 56.60 51.58
N ILE A 263 8.31 56.35 50.67
CA ILE A 263 6.92 56.82 50.76
C ILE A 263 5.96 55.61 50.77
N VAL A 264 5.62 55.11 51.95
CA VAL A 264 4.72 53.95 52.12
C VAL A 264 3.27 54.42 52.16
N SER A 265 2.39 53.82 51.35
CA SER A 265 0.94 54.08 51.38
C SER A 265 0.21 52.94 52.09
N LEU A 266 -0.40 53.24 53.24
CA LEU A 266 -1.24 52.31 54.00
C LEU A 266 -2.72 52.61 53.70
N THR A 267 -3.48 51.61 53.26
CA THR A 267 -4.90 51.76 52.90
C THR A 267 -5.79 50.90 53.81
N LYS A 268 -6.95 51.44 54.21
CA LYS A 268 -8.04 50.69 54.86
C LYS A 268 -9.38 51.08 54.24
N ASN A 269 -10.28 50.12 54.05
CA ASN A 269 -11.56 50.31 53.38
C ASN A 269 -12.71 50.30 54.41
N GLY A 270 -13.67 51.22 54.30
CA GLY A 270 -14.71 51.39 55.31
C GLY A 270 -15.84 52.34 54.93
N THR A 271 -16.65 52.72 55.91
CA THR A 271 -17.90 53.47 55.71
C THR A 271 -17.60 54.96 55.56
N VAL A 272 -18.10 55.60 54.50
CA VAL A 272 -17.97 57.07 54.34
C VAL A 272 -18.58 57.78 55.56
N GLY A 273 -17.76 58.57 56.24
CA GLY A 273 -18.11 59.27 57.49
C GLY A 273 -17.47 58.67 58.75
N GLU A 274 -17.05 57.40 58.71
CA GLU A 274 -16.20 56.80 59.73
C GLU A 274 -14.71 57.12 59.48
N LYS A 275 -13.83 56.72 60.42
CA LYS A 275 -12.38 56.84 60.28
C LYS A 275 -11.69 55.47 60.35
N ALA A 276 -10.62 55.32 59.59
CA ALA A 276 -9.58 54.33 59.80
C ALA A 276 -8.58 54.84 60.84
N THR A 277 -8.24 53.99 61.82
CA THR A 277 -7.07 54.19 62.69
C THR A 277 -5.91 53.35 62.16
N PHE A 278 -4.79 53.99 61.86
CA PHE A 278 -3.51 53.35 61.57
C PHE A 278 -2.68 53.38 62.85
N ALA A 279 -2.29 52.22 63.36
CA ALA A 279 -1.64 52.10 64.65
C ALA A 279 -0.14 52.44 64.56
N ALA A 280 0.45 52.93 65.65
CA ALA A 280 1.90 53.17 65.76
C ALA A 280 2.75 51.91 65.46
N THR A 281 2.18 50.71 65.68
CA THR A 281 2.79 49.41 65.35
C THR A 281 2.65 48.98 63.90
N SER A 282 1.96 49.76 63.04
CA SER A 282 1.80 49.48 61.61
C SER A 282 2.79 50.22 60.70
N PHE A 283 3.67 51.05 61.29
CA PHE A 283 4.83 51.60 60.60
C PHE A 283 6.02 50.64 60.71
N THR A 284 6.76 50.46 59.62
CA THR A 284 7.93 49.57 59.52
C THR A 284 9.07 50.32 58.85
N ALA A 285 10.25 50.37 59.48
CA ALA A 285 11.38 51.08 58.88
C ALA A 285 11.73 50.51 57.48
N PRO A 286 12.18 51.36 56.55
CA PRO A 286 12.72 50.91 55.27
C PRO A 286 14.05 50.16 55.49
N GLU A 287 14.42 49.32 54.53
CA GLU A 287 15.65 48.51 54.59
C GLU A 287 16.90 49.38 54.80
N GLY A 288 17.79 48.97 55.70
CA GLY A 288 18.95 49.74 56.12
C GLY A 288 18.70 50.81 57.21
N TYR A 289 17.46 50.94 57.72
CA TYR A 289 17.10 51.93 58.75
C TYR A 289 16.34 51.31 59.94
N GLU A 290 16.42 51.98 61.09
CA GLU A 290 15.62 51.72 62.29
C GLU A 290 14.64 52.88 62.55
N LEU A 291 13.47 52.59 63.14
CA LEU A 291 12.47 53.60 63.51
C LEU A 291 12.96 54.41 64.74
N VAL A 292 12.91 55.73 64.67
CA VAL A 292 13.16 56.59 65.84
C VAL A 292 11.90 56.61 66.72
N GLY A 293 11.74 55.57 67.53
CA GLY A 293 10.50 55.20 68.23
C GLY A 293 9.95 56.17 69.30
N GLY A 294 10.43 57.41 69.37
CA GLY A 294 9.89 58.44 70.27
C GLY A 294 8.71 59.24 69.68
N ASP A 295 8.65 59.39 68.36
CA ASP A 295 7.73 60.33 67.68
C ASP A 295 6.53 59.65 66.97
N ILE A 296 6.36 58.33 67.14
CA ILE A 296 5.40 57.52 66.37
C ILE A 296 4.10 57.31 67.17
N THR A 297 3.00 57.85 66.67
CA THR A 297 1.66 57.73 67.28
C THR A 297 0.62 57.18 66.30
N ASP A 298 -0.51 56.69 66.82
CA ASP A 298 -1.66 56.32 66.01
C ASP A 298 -2.16 57.51 65.16
N VAL A 299 -2.59 57.23 63.92
CA VAL A 299 -3.07 58.23 62.96
C VAL A 299 -4.46 57.88 62.47
N GLU A 300 -5.42 58.80 62.69
CA GLU A 300 -6.74 58.71 62.09
C GLU A 300 -6.78 59.34 60.67
N VAL A 301 -7.52 58.70 59.76
CA VAL A 301 -7.89 59.18 58.41
C VAL A 301 -9.36 58.82 58.14
N ALA A 302 -10.16 59.74 57.58
CA ALA A 302 -11.55 59.44 57.23
C ALA A 302 -11.65 58.57 55.96
N TYR A 303 -12.62 57.64 55.90
CA TYR A 303 -12.85 56.88 54.67
C TYR A 303 -13.38 57.79 53.55
N GLY A 304 -12.75 57.73 52.38
CA GLY A 304 -12.91 58.69 51.28
C GLY A 304 -11.96 59.90 51.36
N LYS A 305 -10.86 59.79 52.11
CA LYS A 305 -9.79 60.80 52.21
C LYS A 305 -8.39 60.17 52.27
N ASP A 306 -7.43 60.93 51.77
CA ASP A 306 -6.01 60.73 51.98
C ASP A 306 -5.43 61.70 53.02
N LYS A 307 -4.29 61.32 53.62
CA LYS A 307 -3.52 62.11 54.58
C LYS A 307 -2.05 61.72 54.50
N ASP A 308 -1.17 62.69 54.69
CA ASP A 308 0.28 62.50 54.67
C ASP A 308 0.86 62.75 56.07
N VAL A 309 1.85 61.95 56.48
CA VAL A 309 2.60 62.07 57.74
C VAL A 309 4.08 61.75 57.53
N ASN A 310 4.95 62.34 58.35
CA ASN A 310 6.39 62.08 58.32
C ASN A 310 6.79 61.19 59.51
N VAL A 311 7.67 60.20 59.29
CA VAL A 311 8.18 59.31 60.35
C VAL A 311 9.71 59.32 60.31
N LYS A 312 10.35 59.60 61.45
CA LYS A 312 11.81 59.66 61.57
C LYS A 312 12.44 58.28 61.59
N VAL A 313 13.53 58.13 60.85
CA VAL A 313 14.34 56.91 60.78
C VAL A 313 15.83 57.24 60.86
N LYS A 314 16.61 56.27 61.32
CA LYS A 314 18.06 56.37 61.52
C LYS A 314 18.75 55.21 60.81
N ALA A 315 19.89 55.45 60.15
CA ALA A 315 20.58 54.40 59.41
C ALA A 315 21.19 53.36 60.35
N ILE A 316 20.95 52.07 60.06
CA ILE A 316 21.58 50.94 60.76
C ILE A 316 23.00 50.77 60.21
N LYS A 317 23.99 50.70 61.10
CA LYS A 317 25.32 50.20 60.74
C LYS A 317 25.32 48.68 60.82
N GLU A 318 25.06 48.03 59.69
CA GLU A 318 25.19 46.58 59.54
C GLU A 318 26.67 46.24 59.25
N GLU A 319 27.35 45.55 60.17
CA GLU A 319 28.60 44.85 59.88
C GLU A 319 28.24 43.43 59.42
N LYS A 320 27.91 43.32 58.13
CA LYS A 320 27.44 42.08 57.50
C LYS A 320 28.65 41.21 57.15
N GLU A 321 28.77 40.02 57.77
CA GLU A 321 29.75 39.04 57.28
C GLU A 321 29.41 38.64 55.85
N ALA A 322 30.41 38.65 54.96
CA ALA A 322 30.21 38.33 53.56
C ALA A 322 29.75 36.88 53.37
N ARG A 323 28.74 36.69 52.51
CA ARG A 323 28.20 35.38 52.15
C ARG A 323 29.19 34.58 51.31
N ASP A 324 29.00 33.26 51.28
CA ASP A 324 29.80 32.37 50.44
C ASP A 324 29.19 32.25 49.04
N VAL A 325 30.03 32.23 48.01
CA VAL A 325 29.67 31.97 46.62
C VAL A 325 30.44 30.74 46.13
N ILE A 326 29.70 29.74 45.66
CA ILE A 326 30.23 28.49 45.12
C ILE A 326 30.22 28.57 43.59
N VAL A 327 31.40 28.45 42.98
CA VAL A 327 31.59 28.48 41.52
C VAL A 327 32.03 27.10 41.05
N ASN A 328 31.17 26.42 40.29
CA ASN A 328 31.42 25.07 39.78
C ASN A 328 31.68 25.09 38.27
N PHE A 329 32.92 24.80 37.87
CA PHE A 329 33.28 24.57 36.48
C PHE A 329 33.01 23.11 36.09
N ASN A 330 32.30 22.90 34.99
CA ASN A 330 31.92 21.58 34.46
C ASN A 330 32.46 21.38 33.04
N VAL A 331 32.86 20.16 32.70
CA VAL A 331 33.23 19.76 31.32
C VAL A 331 32.48 18.47 30.95
N ALA A 332 31.87 18.44 29.77
CA ALA A 332 31.28 17.23 29.22
C ALA A 332 32.39 16.21 28.89
N PRO A 333 32.45 15.04 29.55
CA PRO A 333 33.60 14.14 29.47
C PRO A 333 33.76 13.47 28.09
N GLU A 334 32.74 13.54 27.22
CA GLU A 334 32.83 13.06 25.83
C GLU A 334 33.37 14.10 24.84
N GLU A 335 33.34 15.38 25.20
CA GLU A 335 33.74 16.49 24.31
C GLU A 335 35.09 17.09 24.71
N GLY A 336 35.49 16.95 25.98
CA GLY A 336 36.80 17.38 26.47
C GLY A 336 37.10 16.91 27.89
N GLN A 337 38.18 17.45 28.47
CA GLN A 337 38.58 17.22 29.85
C GLN A 337 39.36 18.41 30.42
N PHE A 338 39.35 18.58 31.75
CA PHE A 338 40.26 19.50 32.42
C PHE A 338 41.72 19.04 32.28
N THR A 339 42.60 19.96 31.93
CA THR A 339 44.07 19.77 31.95
C THR A 339 44.71 20.28 33.23
N ASP A 340 44.10 21.25 33.90
CA ASP A 340 44.48 21.68 35.25
C ASP A 340 43.21 22.12 36.03
N PRO A 341 42.87 21.46 37.16
CA PRO A 341 43.45 20.21 37.67
C PRO A 341 43.15 19.00 36.76
N ALA A 342 44.19 18.27 36.39
CA ALA A 342 44.10 17.13 35.48
C ALA A 342 43.20 16.00 36.02
N GLY A 343 42.26 15.52 35.19
CA GLY A 343 41.41 14.38 35.53
C GLY A 343 40.22 14.68 36.45
N ALA A 344 40.02 15.96 36.83
CA ALA A 344 38.80 16.40 37.49
C ALA A 344 37.56 16.23 36.57
N LYS A 345 36.39 16.05 37.16
CA LYS A 345 35.08 16.12 36.45
C LYS A 345 34.36 17.46 36.66
N VAL A 346 34.61 18.06 37.83
CA VAL A 346 34.10 19.37 38.26
C VAL A 346 35.26 20.05 38.99
N VAL A 347 35.40 21.37 38.84
CA VAL A 347 36.37 22.19 39.59
C VAL A 347 35.60 23.25 40.36
N THR A 348 35.71 23.25 41.68
CA THR A 348 34.91 24.09 42.58
C THR A 348 35.76 25.14 43.28
N TYR A 349 35.31 26.39 43.27
CA TYR A 349 35.83 27.47 44.12
C TYR A 349 34.76 27.88 45.14
N THR A 350 35.21 28.30 46.32
CA THR A 350 34.39 28.96 47.34
C THR A 350 35.01 30.32 47.64
N ILE A 351 34.25 31.39 47.41
CA ILE A 351 34.72 32.78 47.38
C ILE A 351 33.73 33.64 48.19
N LYS A 352 34.21 34.65 48.92
CA LYS A 352 33.32 35.59 49.63
C LYS A 352 32.68 36.60 48.67
N GLU A 353 31.38 36.86 48.83
CA GLU A 353 30.56 37.70 47.93
C GLU A 353 31.15 39.11 47.68
N ASP A 354 31.85 39.67 48.67
CA ASP A 354 32.50 40.99 48.63
C ASP A 354 33.91 40.97 48.00
N SER A 355 34.46 39.80 47.66
CA SER A 355 35.77 39.67 47.04
C SER A 355 35.80 40.33 45.65
N ALA A 356 36.72 41.29 45.53
CA ALA A 356 37.08 41.92 44.25
C ALA A 356 38.23 41.19 43.54
N ASP A 357 38.63 40.01 44.02
CA ASP A 357 39.79 39.27 43.51
C ASP A 357 39.50 38.61 42.15
N GLN A 358 40.60 38.28 41.44
CA GLN A 358 40.57 37.58 40.16
C GLN A 358 41.12 36.16 40.34
N PHE A 359 40.27 35.17 40.08
CA PHE A 359 40.56 33.75 40.21
C PHE A 359 40.87 33.15 38.83
N LEU A 360 41.77 32.17 38.76
CA LEU A 360 42.15 31.54 37.49
C LEU A 360 41.00 30.69 36.95
N VAL A 361 40.72 30.83 35.64
CA VAL A 361 39.81 29.92 34.92
C VAL A 361 40.53 28.58 34.72
N PRO A 362 39.94 27.42 35.11
CA PRO A 362 40.56 26.11 34.91
C PRO A 362 40.82 25.82 33.42
N THR A 363 41.92 25.15 33.09
CA THR A 363 42.26 24.90 31.69
C THR A 363 41.59 23.62 31.16
N VAL A 364 41.09 23.67 29.93
CA VAL A 364 40.36 22.58 29.27
C VAL A 364 41.03 22.21 27.95
N LYS A 365 41.04 20.92 27.63
CA LYS A 365 41.42 20.40 26.31
C LYS A 365 40.23 19.64 25.70
N ALA A 366 39.87 19.99 24.47
CA ALA A 366 38.87 19.26 23.69
C ALA A 366 39.38 17.86 23.29
N LYS A 367 38.45 16.92 23.14
CA LYS A 367 38.69 15.61 22.53
C LYS A 367 38.74 15.73 21.01
N GLU A 368 39.21 14.66 20.36
CA GLU A 368 39.29 14.59 18.90
C GLU A 368 37.92 14.81 18.24
N GLY A 369 37.87 15.61 17.18
CA GLY A 369 36.62 16.02 16.51
C GLY A 369 35.87 17.18 17.17
N TYR A 370 36.38 17.76 18.26
CA TYR A 370 35.78 18.91 18.96
C TYR A 370 36.77 20.09 19.09
N GLU A 371 36.22 21.30 19.11
CA GLU A 371 36.96 22.55 19.37
C GLU A 371 36.27 23.29 20.53
N PHE A 372 37.05 23.65 21.55
CA PHE A 372 36.55 24.37 22.73
C PHE A 372 36.24 25.84 22.38
N THR A 373 35.02 26.29 22.61
CA THR A 373 34.54 27.62 22.16
C THR A 373 34.44 28.65 23.29
N GLY A 374 34.38 28.21 24.55
CA GLY A 374 34.28 29.08 25.71
C GLY A 374 33.46 28.46 26.84
N TRP A 375 32.92 29.30 27.71
CA TRP A 375 32.19 28.90 28.91
C TRP A 375 30.80 29.52 28.94
N LEU A 376 29.78 28.69 29.14
CA LEU A 376 28.42 29.14 29.47
C LEU A 376 28.31 29.33 30.99
N VAL A 377 28.06 30.56 31.42
CA VAL A 377 28.01 30.97 32.83
C VAL A 377 26.55 31.10 33.25
N ASN A 378 26.13 30.28 34.20
CA ASN A 378 24.77 30.28 34.74
C ASN A 378 24.84 30.74 36.20
N GLY A 379 24.37 31.96 36.46
CA GLY A 379 24.29 32.52 37.80
C GLY A 379 22.99 33.31 37.96
N LYS A 380 23.09 34.55 38.44
CA LYS A 380 21.95 35.48 38.51
C LYS A 380 21.34 35.73 37.12
N GLU A 381 22.20 35.80 36.11
CA GLU A 381 21.87 35.93 34.69
C GLU A 381 22.72 34.91 33.90
N GLU A 382 22.31 34.60 32.68
CA GLU A 382 23.07 33.75 31.76
C GLU A 382 24.10 34.60 31.00
N GLY A 383 25.35 34.16 30.96
CA GLY A 383 26.45 34.86 30.31
C GLY A 383 27.44 33.92 29.61
N PHE A 384 28.38 34.48 28.86
CA PHE A 384 29.38 33.71 28.12
C PHE A 384 30.79 34.30 28.30
N TRP A 385 31.77 33.45 28.58
CA TRP A 385 33.20 33.81 28.57
C TRP A 385 33.90 33.15 27.39
N SER A 386 34.84 33.87 26.75
CA SER A 386 35.64 33.33 25.63
C SER A 386 36.48 32.11 26.06
N ALA A 387 36.85 31.26 25.10
CA ALA A 387 37.87 30.22 25.29
C ALA A 387 39.20 30.77 25.83
N ASP A 388 39.55 32.01 25.48
CA ASP A 388 40.76 32.71 25.94
C ASP A 388 40.65 33.31 27.36
N ALA A 389 39.53 33.11 28.07
CA ALA A 389 39.34 33.66 29.42
C ALA A 389 40.33 33.03 30.42
N LYS A 390 41.19 33.85 31.02
CA LYS A 390 42.24 33.41 31.96
C LYS A 390 41.89 33.63 33.42
N THR A 391 41.07 34.64 33.71
CA THR A 391 40.59 34.94 35.05
C THR A 391 39.09 35.22 35.06
N PHE A 392 38.47 35.05 36.22
CA PHE A 392 37.11 35.46 36.51
C PHE A 392 37.03 36.16 37.88
N GLY A 393 36.03 37.02 38.04
CA GLY A 393 35.55 37.50 39.33
C GLY A 393 34.07 37.14 39.49
N ILE A 394 33.54 37.21 40.71
CA ILE A 394 32.15 36.78 41.01
C ILE A 394 31.15 37.92 41.16
N THR A 395 31.62 39.18 41.21
CA THR A 395 30.84 40.36 41.59
C THR A 395 29.59 40.52 40.72
N GLY A 396 28.41 40.41 41.34
CA GLY A 396 27.11 40.52 40.66
C GLY A 396 26.67 39.30 39.84
N LEU A 397 27.49 38.25 39.73
CA LEU A 397 27.20 37.05 38.94
C LEU A 397 26.45 35.95 39.71
N ALA A 398 26.58 35.88 41.04
CA ALA A 398 26.03 34.78 41.83
C ALA A 398 24.50 34.81 41.95
N HIS A 399 23.83 33.68 41.73
CA HIS A 399 22.42 33.51 42.11
C HIS A 399 22.34 33.04 43.56
N PHE A 400 21.63 33.80 44.40
CA PHE A 400 21.27 33.41 45.76
C PHE A 400 19.81 32.90 45.77
N PRO A 401 19.56 31.62 46.06
CA PRO A 401 18.22 31.12 46.30
C PRO A 401 17.55 31.86 47.48
N GLU A 402 16.23 31.96 47.47
CA GLU A 402 15.47 32.65 48.52
C GLU A 402 15.74 32.02 49.90
N GLY A 403 16.23 32.83 50.84
CA GLY A 403 16.63 32.37 52.18
C GLY A 403 18.01 31.70 52.28
N SER A 404 18.83 31.72 51.22
CA SER A 404 20.19 31.14 51.22
C SER A 404 21.28 32.18 51.50
N ASP A 405 22.15 31.89 52.46
CA ASP A 405 23.43 32.61 52.67
C ASP A 405 24.59 32.05 51.81
N THR A 406 24.26 31.19 50.84
CA THR A 406 25.19 30.70 49.82
C THR A 406 24.66 30.99 48.41
N GLY A 407 25.48 31.65 47.60
CA GLY A 407 25.24 31.92 46.19
C GLY A 407 25.91 30.90 45.29
N TYR A 408 25.38 30.71 44.09
CA TYR A 408 25.85 29.69 43.13
C TYR A 408 26.12 30.29 41.75
N ILE A 409 27.20 29.80 41.13
CA ILE A 409 27.54 30.01 39.71
C ILE A 409 27.94 28.64 39.13
N VAL A 410 27.35 28.27 37.99
CA VAL A 410 27.67 27.05 37.25
C VAL A 410 28.25 27.42 35.89
N VAL A 411 29.49 27.01 35.64
CA VAL A 411 30.27 27.41 34.47
C VAL A 411 30.56 26.19 33.61
N THR A 412 29.84 26.01 32.51
CA THR A 412 29.90 24.78 31.70
C THR A 412 30.67 25.01 30.42
N ALA A 413 31.76 24.25 30.21
CA ALA A 413 32.57 24.30 29.00
C ALA A 413 31.71 24.01 27.77
N GLN A 414 31.83 24.87 26.77
CA GLN A 414 31.15 24.73 25.48
C GLN A 414 32.15 24.26 24.43
N PHE A 415 31.69 23.33 23.59
CA PHE A 415 32.43 22.84 22.44
C PHE A 415 31.55 22.98 21.20
N LYS A 416 32.17 23.28 20.06
CA LYS A 416 31.59 22.96 18.75
C LYS A 416 32.24 21.67 18.26
N LYS A 417 31.50 20.86 17.52
CA LYS A 417 32.14 19.84 16.68
C LYS A 417 33.07 20.58 15.70
N ALA A 418 34.32 20.17 15.60
CA ALA A 418 35.28 20.83 14.71
C ALA A 418 34.76 20.72 13.26
N GLU A 419 34.65 21.87 12.58
CA GLU A 419 34.26 21.86 11.17
C GLU A 419 35.44 21.29 10.38
N ALA A 420 35.32 20.04 9.94
CA ALA A 420 36.27 19.44 9.04
C ALA A 420 36.42 20.35 7.82
N ALA A 421 37.65 20.64 7.41
CA ALA A 421 37.91 21.42 6.21
C ALA A 421 37.19 20.73 5.05
N LYS A 422 36.17 21.40 4.49
CA LYS A 422 35.26 20.82 3.51
C LYS A 422 36.07 20.38 2.30
N ARG A 423 36.21 19.06 2.18
CA ARG A 423 36.92 18.43 1.09
C ARG A 423 36.06 18.49 -0.15
N SER A 424 36.52 19.24 -1.14
CA SER A 424 35.86 19.32 -2.42
C SER A 424 36.39 18.24 -3.36
N VAL A 425 35.56 17.81 -4.31
CA VAL A 425 35.90 16.84 -5.34
C VAL A 425 35.78 17.50 -6.70
N THR A 426 36.81 17.30 -7.53
CA THR A 426 36.83 17.67 -8.94
C THR A 426 36.74 16.39 -9.78
N ILE A 427 35.70 16.26 -10.60
CA ILE A 427 35.51 15.13 -11.51
C ILE A 427 35.74 15.61 -12.94
N ASN A 428 36.69 15.01 -13.64
CA ASN A 428 36.94 15.27 -15.06
C ASN A 428 36.43 14.08 -15.88
N VAL A 429 35.43 14.31 -16.74
CA VAL A 429 35.02 13.32 -17.73
C VAL A 429 35.70 13.66 -19.06
N ALA A 430 36.66 12.83 -19.48
CA ALA A 430 37.36 12.96 -20.75
C ALA A 430 36.83 11.95 -21.78
N ILE A 431 37.16 12.13 -23.06
CA ILE A 431 36.81 11.19 -24.13
C ILE A 431 37.95 11.10 -25.14
N ASP A 432 38.25 9.89 -25.60
CA ASP A 432 39.13 9.67 -26.73
C ASP A 432 38.41 10.04 -28.03
N SER A 433 38.78 11.20 -28.59
CA SER A 433 38.20 11.75 -29.82
C SER A 433 38.39 10.88 -31.07
N GLU A 434 39.33 9.92 -31.06
CA GLU A 434 39.48 8.95 -32.14
C GLU A 434 38.40 7.87 -32.08
N LYS A 435 37.90 7.55 -30.88
CA LYS A 435 36.93 6.45 -30.64
C LYS A 435 35.49 6.91 -30.43
N GLY A 436 35.25 8.17 -30.05
CA GLY A 436 33.90 8.74 -29.97
C GLY A 436 33.84 10.25 -29.69
N GLU A 437 32.63 10.77 -29.57
CA GLU A 437 32.32 12.17 -29.27
C GLU A 437 31.15 12.29 -28.27
N PHE A 438 31.12 13.37 -27.49
CA PHE A 438 29.98 13.66 -26.60
C PHE A 438 28.81 14.22 -27.41
N VAL A 439 27.61 13.68 -27.18
CA VAL A 439 26.40 14.07 -27.92
C VAL A 439 26.00 15.51 -27.56
N GLY A 440 25.69 16.32 -28.58
CA GLY A 440 25.25 17.70 -28.40
C GLY A 440 26.36 18.73 -28.10
N ARG A 441 27.64 18.38 -28.34
CA ARG A 441 28.80 19.27 -28.24
C ARG A 441 29.53 19.43 -29.56
N ASP A 442 29.93 20.67 -29.87
CA ASP A 442 30.75 21.00 -31.05
C ASP A 442 32.27 20.92 -30.76
N ASP A 443 32.67 20.87 -29.48
CA ASP A 443 34.06 20.91 -29.03
C ASP A 443 34.70 19.51 -28.97
N LYS A 444 35.34 19.08 -30.08
CA LYS A 444 36.02 17.78 -30.26
C LYS A 444 37.14 17.41 -29.28
N TYR A 445 37.46 18.26 -28.31
CA TYR A 445 38.46 18.04 -27.26
C TYR A 445 37.87 18.28 -25.85
N ALA A 446 36.55 18.17 -25.70
CA ALA A 446 35.83 18.42 -24.46
C ALA A 446 36.31 17.49 -23.32
N THR A 447 36.94 18.07 -22.29
CA THR A 447 36.86 17.52 -20.93
C THR A 447 35.68 18.20 -20.23
N ILE A 448 34.81 17.42 -19.59
CA ILE A 448 33.69 17.93 -18.81
C ILE A 448 34.10 17.89 -17.33
N THR A 449 34.48 19.06 -16.80
CA THR A 449 34.87 19.20 -15.40
C THR A 449 33.69 19.61 -14.52
N TYR A 450 33.46 18.86 -13.45
CA TYR A 450 32.57 19.21 -12.33
C TYR A 450 33.47 19.60 -11.16
N THR A 451 33.34 20.82 -10.63
CA THR A 451 34.13 21.32 -9.49
C THR A 451 33.26 21.49 -8.23
N ASP A 452 33.92 21.71 -7.09
CA ASP A 452 33.31 22.13 -5.82
C ASP A 452 32.19 21.20 -5.28
N LEU A 453 32.23 19.93 -5.68
CA LEU A 453 31.36 18.87 -5.14
C LEU A 453 31.82 18.46 -3.74
N ASP A 454 30.92 18.12 -2.82
CA ASP A 454 31.26 17.64 -1.47
C ASP A 454 31.73 16.17 -1.50
N GLU A 455 32.82 15.80 -0.82
CA GLU A 455 33.35 14.42 -0.73
C GLU A 455 32.30 13.37 -0.31
N PHE A 456 31.26 13.78 0.41
CA PHE A 456 30.20 12.90 0.94
C PHE A 456 28.81 13.19 0.33
N ALA A 457 28.75 13.83 -0.84
CA ALA A 457 27.50 14.05 -1.55
C ALA A 457 26.85 12.73 -2.02
N GLU A 458 25.68 12.39 -1.47
CA GLU A 458 24.88 11.23 -1.89
C GLU A 458 24.26 11.40 -3.29
N ALA A 459 24.17 12.63 -3.81
CA ALA A 459 23.62 12.92 -5.12
C ALA A 459 24.66 12.63 -6.24
N PRO A 460 24.41 11.67 -7.15
CA PRO A 460 25.36 11.33 -8.19
C PRO A 460 25.42 12.41 -9.27
N ILE A 461 26.56 12.53 -9.96
CA ILE A 461 26.62 13.30 -11.22
C ILE A 461 25.95 12.50 -12.35
N LEU A 462 25.34 13.19 -13.31
CA LEU A 462 24.95 12.56 -14.58
C LEU A 462 26.18 12.40 -15.47
N LEU A 463 26.34 11.22 -16.05
CA LEU A 463 27.36 10.96 -17.07
C LEU A 463 26.87 11.53 -18.41
N PRO A 464 27.75 12.13 -19.22
CA PRO A 464 27.38 12.67 -20.52
C PRO A 464 27.02 11.56 -21.50
N GLU A 465 26.10 11.84 -22.42
CA GLU A 465 25.75 10.92 -23.51
C GLU A 465 26.89 10.86 -24.54
N VAL A 466 27.26 9.65 -24.95
CA VAL A 466 28.44 9.36 -25.79
C VAL A 466 28.02 8.66 -27.07
N LYS A 467 28.51 9.15 -28.20
CA LYS A 467 28.41 8.51 -29.51
C LYS A 467 29.77 7.92 -29.89
N ALA A 468 29.82 6.62 -30.19
CA ALA A 468 31.02 6.00 -30.76
C ALA A 468 31.24 6.46 -32.22
N ASN A 469 32.50 6.44 -32.64
CA ASN A 469 32.90 6.61 -34.04
C ASN A 469 32.78 5.26 -34.79
N ASP A 470 32.78 5.32 -36.12
CA ASP A 470 32.70 4.12 -36.98
C ASP A 470 33.81 3.10 -36.62
N GLY A 471 33.44 1.83 -36.49
CA GLY A 471 34.34 0.76 -36.05
C GLY A 471 34.51 0.62 -34.53
N TYR A 472 33.77 1.39 -33.72
CA TYR A 472 33.79 1.28 -32.25
C TYR A 472 32.38 1.17 -31.64
N ARG A 473 32.30 0.61 -30.44
CA ARG A 473 31.11 0.75 -29.56
C ARG A 473 31.52 1.00 -28.11
N LEU A 474 30.65 1.67 -27.36
CA LEU A 474 30.83 1.89 -25.92
C LEU A 474 30.67 0.55 -25.18
N ALA A 475 31.73 0.11 -24.51
CA ALA A 475 31.77 -1.12 -23.71
C ALA A 475 31.55 -0.86 -22.20
N GLY A 476 31.76 0.37 -21.74
CA GLY A 476 31.59 0.77 -20.34
C GLY A 476 32.24 2.11 -20.04
N TRP A 477 32.48 2.37 -18.76
CA TRP A 477 33.28 3.51 -18.30
C TRP A 477 34.35 3.05 -17.31
N THR A 478 35.51 3.71 -17.32
CA THR A 478 36.50 3.61 -16.24
C THR A 478 36.42 4.87 -15.40
N VAL A 479 36.45 4.71 -14.08
CA VAL A 479 36.46 5.78 -13.08
C VAL A 479 37.73 5.60 -12.26
N GLU A 480 38.62 6.58 -12.27
CA GLU A 480 39.88 6.55 -11.52
C GLU A 480 39.89 7.63 -10.45
N GLY A 481 40.01 7.22 -9.19
CA GLY A 481 40.22 8.14 -8.07
C GLY A 481 41.17 7.49 -7.07
N LYS A 482 40.73 7.38 -5.81
CA LYS A 482 41.41 6.60 -4.77
C LYS A 482 41.56 5.12 -5.17
N GLU A 483 40.58 4.59 -5.89
CA GLU A 483 40.52 3.23 -6.43
C GLU A 483 39.98 3.31 -7.88
N SER A 484 40.38 2.37 -8.75
CA SER A 484 39.89 2.30 -10.13
C SER A 484 38.64 1.39 -10.21
N ILE A 485 37.52 1.94 -10.67
CA ILE A 485 36.22 1.28 -10.79
C ILE A 485 35.80 1.21 -12.26
N LYS A 486 35.03 0.19 -12.63
CA LYS A 486 34.41 0.06 -13.95
C LYS A 486 32.89 0.10 -13.85
N LEU A 487 32.25 0.85 -14.73
CA LEU A 487 30.80 0.90 -14.91
C LEU A 487 30.43 0.25 -16.25
N ASP A 488 29.19 -0.23 -16.39
CA ASP A 488 28.68 -0.78 -17.64
C ASP A 488 28.32 0.33 -18.66
N ALA A 489 28.11 -0.06 -19.92
CA ALA A 489 27.85 0.86 -21.02
C ALA A 489 26.53 1.66 -20.87
N ASN A 490 25.59 1.21 -20.04
CA ASN A 490 24.30 1.88 -19.81
C ASN A 490 24.33 2.79 -18.57
N ALA A 491 25.48 2.96 -17.91
CA ALA A 491 25.61 3.84 -16.76
C ALA A 491 25.36 5.30 -17.16
N THR A 492 24.25 5.86 -16.66
CA THR A 492 23.84 7.25 -16.89
C THR A 492 24.25 8.21 -15.77
N SER A 493 24.83 7.69 -14.69
CA SER A 493 25.25 8.49 -13.54
C SER A 493 26.37 7.83 -12.74
N LEU A 494 27.13 8.64 -11.99
CA LEU A 494 28.21 8.22 -11.10
C LEU A 494 27.98 8.76 -9.69
N GLY A 495 27.78 7.86 -8.73
CA GLY A 495 27.91 8.17 -7.30
C GLY A 495 29.38 8.20 -6.92
N PHE A 496 29.87 9.34 -6.43
CA PHE A 496 31.30 9.61 -6.26
C PHE A 496 31.76 9.74 -4.79
N ALA A 497 30.84 9.56 -3.84
CA ALA A 497 31.13 9.74 -2.41
C ALA A 497 32.29 8.86 -1.94
N GLY A 498 33.34 9.48 -1.38
CA GLY A 498 34.55 8.79 -0.92
C GLY A 498 35.42 8.14 -2.02
N LEU A 499 35.14 8.35 -3.31
CA LEU A 499 35.94 7.80 -4.41
C LEU A 499 37.17 8.64 -4.77
N ALA A 500 37.23 9.91 -4.36
CA ALA A 500 38.24 10.86 -4.83
C ALA A 500 39.64 10.61 -4.25
N HIS A 501 40.68 10.77 -5.08
CA HIS A 501 42.07 10.77 -4.63
C HIS A 501 42.47 12.16 -4.11
N PHE A 502 42.87 12.25 -2.84
CA PHE A 502 43.42 13.47 -2.25
C PHE A 502 44.94 13.35 -2.13
N ASN A 503 45.68 14.37 -2.54
CA ASN A 503 47.12 14.44 -2.31
C ASN A 503 47.43 14.80 -0.85
N ASP A 504 48.61 14.43 -0.35
CA ASP A 504 49.00 14.68 1.05
C ASP A 504 48.96 16.18 1.40
N GLY A 505 48.01 16.57 2.25
CA GLY A 505 47.80 17.94 2.71
C GLY A 505 46.84 18.78 1.86
N GLU A 506 46.27 18.25 0.77
CA GLU A 506 45.27 18.94 -0.04
C GLU A 506 43.83 18.65 0.42
N ASN A 507 42.96 19.65 0.31
CA ASN A 507 41.52 19.53 0.57
C ASN A 507 40.70 19.39 -0.74
N VAL A 508 41.37 19.23 -1.89
CA VAL A 508 40.71 18.96 -3.18
C VAL A 508 41.07 17.54 -3.58
N GLY A 509 40.06 16.72 -3.83
CA GLY A 509 40.17 15.36 -4.32
C GLY A 509 39.86 15.31 -5.82
N TYR A 510 40.49 14.37 -6.53
CA TYR A 510 40.34 14.24 -7.97
C TYR A 510 39.76 12.88 -8.36
N ILE A 511 38.92 12.90 -9.39
CA ILE A 511 38.41 11.71 -10.11
C ILE A 511 38.54 11.97 -11.61
N SER A 512 39.10 11.01 -12.36
CA SER A 512 38.99 10.94 -13.81
C SER A 512 37.89 9.95 -14.20
N VAL A 513 37.19 10.21 -15.30
CA VAL A 513 36.16 9.33 -15.85
C VAL A 513 36.32 9.28 -17.37
N GLU A 514 36.43 8.08 -17.93
CA GLU A 514 36.66 7.88 -19.37
C GLU A 514 35.73 6.80 -19.92
N PRO A 515 35.01 7.05 -21.04
CA PRO A 515 34.22 6.03 -21.73
C PRO A 515 35.18 5.02 -22.38
N VAL A 516 34.97 3.74 -22.08
CA VAL A 516 35.75 2.64 -22.64
C VAL A 516 35.08 2.18 -23.92
N PHE A 517 35.75 2.35 -25.05
CA PHE A 517 35.33 1.81 -26.33
C PHE A 517 36.06 0.50 -26.63
N GLU A 518 35.37 -0.44 -27.27
CA GLU A 518 35.98 -1.60 -27.91
C GLU A 518 35.89 -1.49 -29.44
N GLU A 519 36.92 -1.97 -30.13
CA GLU A 519 36.91 -2.08 -31.60
C GLU A 519 35.83 -3.08 -32.03
N VAL A 520 34.77 -2.57 -32.65
CA VAL A 520 33.86 -3.40 -33.44
C VAL A 520 34.54 -3.65 -34.76
N LYS A 521 35.28 -4.76 -34.84
CA LYS A 521 35.54 -5.40 -36.13
C LYS A 521 34.20 -5.58 -36.81
N GLU A 522 34.11 -5.17 -38.08
CA GLU A 522 32.94 -5.47 -38.90
C GLU A 522 32.76 -6.99 -38.96
N GLU A 523 31.83 -7.52 -38.16
CA GLU A 523 31.16 -8.75 -38.53
C GLU A 523 30.41 -8.43 -39.82
N LYS A 524 30.92 -8.98 -40.93
CA LYS A 524 30.11 -9.16 -42.13
C LYS A 524 28.74 -9.68 -41.69
N ALA A 525 27.67 -9.07 -42.18
CA ALA A 525 26.35 -9.66 -42.03
C ALA A 525 26.40 -11.11 -42.53
N ALA A 526 26.06 -12.05 -41.66
CA ALA A 526 26.06 -13.47 -41.97
C ALA A 526 25.18 -13.72 -43.19
N VAL A 527 25.78 -14.09 -44.31
CA VAL A 527 25.04 -14.40 -45.53
C VAL A 527 24.56 -15.84 -45.42
N VAL A 528 23.24 -16.02 -45.51
CA VAL A 528 22.59 -17.33 -45.50
C VAL A 528 22.02 -17.59 -46.88
N ASN A 529 22.45 -18.67 -47.53
CA ASN A 529 21.88 -19.10 -48.81
C ASN A 529 21.34 -20.52 -48.68
N ALA A 530 20.32 -20.88 -49.47
CA ALA A 530 19.79 -22.25 -49.53
C ALA A 530 19.43 -22.68 -50.95
N ASN A 531 20.00 -23.81 -51.38
CA ASN A 531 19.70 -24.44 -52.65
C ASN A 531 18.74 -25.62 -52.43
N VAL A 532 17.56 -25.62 -53.04
CA VAL A 532 16.64 -26.77 -53.01
C VAL A 532 16.91 -27.64 -54.24
N VAL A 533 17.17 -28.93 -54.05
CA VAL A 533 17.56 -29.86 -55.13
C VAL A 533 16.76 -31.16 -55.12
N VAL A 534 16.51 -31.70 -56.32
CA VAL A 534 15.89 -33.02 -56.53
C VAL A 534 16.76 -33.84 -57.49
N ASP A 535 16.88 -35.12 -57.20
CA ASP A 535 17.55 -36.09 -58.08
C ASP A 535 16.64 -36.40 -59.29
N PRO A 536 17.03 -36.01 -60.52
CA PRO A 536 16.20 -36.20 -61.72
C PRO A 536 15.99 -37.66 -62.10
N GLU A 537 16.79 -38.61 -61.59
CA GLU A 537 16.58 -40.04 -61.81
C GLU A 537 15.48 -40.60 -60.90
N LYS A 538 15.20 -39.95 -59.76
CA LYS A 538 14.26 -40.41 -58.72
C LYS A 538 12.97 -39.60 -58.64
N GLY A 539 12.99 -38.34 -59.05
CA GLY A 539 11.80 -37.47 -59.04
C GLY A 539 11.97 -36.15 -59.80
N GLU A 540 11.01 -35.26 -59.63
CA GLU A 540 10.96 -33.92 -60.23
C GLU A 540 10.10 -32.95 -59.41
N PHE A 541 10.39 -31.65 -59.48
CA PHE A 541 9.61 -30.62 -58.78
C PHE A 541 8.30 -30.32 -59.53
N GLU A 542 7.17 -30.40 -58.84
CA GLU A 542 5.84 -30.18 -59.41
C GLU A 542 5.66 -28.71 -59.85
N GLY A 543 5.48 -28.49 -61.15
CA GLY A 543 5.22 -27.16 -61.72
C GLY A 543 6.46 -26.33 -62.10
N TYR A 544 7.68 -26.84 -61.94
CA TYR A 544 8.93 -26.10 -62.14
C TYR A 544 9.66 -26.38 -63.47
N ASP A 545 8.93 -26.70 -64.54
CA ASP A 545 9.44 -26.87 -65.93
C ASP A 545 10.72 -27.73 -66.06
N GLY A 546 10.78 -28.83 -65.30
CA GLY A 546 11.91 -29.76 -65.31
C GLY A 546 13.17 -29.29 -64.56
N ALA A 547 13.12 -28.17 -63.83
CA ALA A 547 14.23 -27.73 -63.00
C ALA A 547 14.55 -28.73 -61.87
N THR A 548 15.84 -29.01 -61.67
CA THR A 548 16.36 -29.90 -60.62
C THR A 548 16.99 -29.16 -59.44
N LYS A 549 17.14 -27.84 -59.56
CA LYS A 549 17.72 -26.94 -58.56
C LYS A 549 16.96 -25.62 -58.54
N LEU A 550 16.63 -25.13 -57.34
CA LEU A 550 16.11 -23.80 -57.06
C LEU A 550 17.10 -23.07 -56.14
N GLU A 551 17.55 -21.89 -56.52
CA GLU A 551 18.56 -21.11 -55.77
C GLU A 551 17.88 -19.99 -54.97
N ASN A 552 18.13 -19.92 -53.66
CA ASN A 552 17.64 -18.86 -52.79
C ASN A 552 18.85 -18.24 -52.08
N ASN A 553 19.11 -16.97 -52.35
CA ASN A 553 20.26 -16.24 -51.80
C ASN A 553 19.78 -15.12 -50.88
N ASN A 554 20.65 -14.64 -49.99
CA ASN A 554 20.39 -13.58 -49.02
C ASN A 554 19.18 -13.84 -48.09
N LEU A 555 19.03 -15.05 -47.56
CA LEU A 555 17.91 -15.40 -46.66
C LEU A 555 17.91 -14.58 -45.35
N GLN A 556 19.01 -13.94 -44.98
CA GLN A 556 19.04 -12.95 -43.89
C GLN A 556 18.12 -11.74 -44.13
N GLU A 557 17.80 -11.40 -45.40
CA GLU A 557 16.77 -10.41 -45.75
C GLU A 557 15.34 -10.92 -45.51
N ALA A 558 15.18 -12.24 -45.36
CA ALA A 558 13.94 -12.96 -45.08
C ALA A 558 13.97 -13.63 -43.68
N ASP A 559 14.58 -12.97 -42.69
CA ASP A 559 14.65 -13.44 -41.31
C ASP A 559 15.32 -14.83 -41.16
N ASP A 560 16.30 -15.15 -42.00
CA ASP A 560 16.97 -16.45 -42.12
C ASP A 560 16.02 -17.61 -42.48
N THR A 561 14.91 -17.31 -43.18
CA THR A 561 13.90 -18.31 -43.54
C THR A 561 13.76 -18.54 -45.06
N LEU A 562 13.73 -19.81 -45.45
CA LEU A 562 13.26 -20.26 -46.75
C LEU A 562 11.75 -20.51 -46.65
N GLY A 563 10.96 -19.51 -47.03
CA GLY A 563 9.50 -19.50 -46.85
C GLY A 563 8.70 -20.46 -47.74
N PHE A 564 9.33 -21.24 -48.63
CA PHE A 564 8.65 -22.19 -49.52
C PHE A 564 9.53 -23.39 -49.89
N LEU A 565 8.95 -24.59 -49.91
CA LEU A 565 9.50 -25.81 -50.53
C LEU A 565 8.50 -26.35 -51.57
N PRO A 566 8.95 -26.79 -52.75
CA PRO A 566 8.08 -27.31 -53.83
C PRO A 566 7.64 -28.76 -53.56
N THR A 567 6.45 -29.16 -54.04
CA THR A 567 6.09 -30.59 -54.06
C THR A 567 7.05 -31.38 -54.94
N VAL A 568 7.36 -32.62 -54.57
CA VAL A 568 8.19 -33.53 -55.37
C VAL A 568 7.35 -34.72 -55.84
N THR A 569 7.30 -34.92 -57.15
CA THR A 569 6.73 -36.12 -57.78
C THR A 569 7.84 -37.18 -57.91
N ALA A 570 7.63 -38.36 -57.33
CA ALA A 570 8.56 -39.49 -57.49
C ALA A 570 8.34 -40.22 -58.83
N LYS A 571 9.42 -40.72 -59.41
CA LYS A 571 9.40 -41.53 -60.64
C LYS A 571 9.12 -43.01 -60.33
N GLU A 572 8.70 -43.76 -61.34
CA GLU A 572 8.38 -45.17 -61.20
C GLU A 572 9.55 -45.95 -60.59
N GLY A 573 9.26 -46.82 -59.62
CA GLY A 573 10.27 -47.50 -58.79
C GLY A 573 10.71 -46.75 -57.53
N TYR A 574 10.32 -45.49 -57.34
CA TYR A 574 10.66 -44.69 -56.14
C TYR A 574 9.43 -44.15 -55.40
N THR A 575 9.62 -43.85 -54.11
CA THR A 575 8.67 -43.12 -53.26
C THR A 575 9.40 -41.94 -52.62
N TRP A 576 8.88 -40.72 -52.77
CA TRP A 576 9.42 -39.52 -52.10
C TRP A 576 9.14 -39.58 -50.59
N THR A 577 10.15 -39.25 -49.77
CA THR A 577 10.10 -39.40 -48.30
C THR A 577 10.29 -38.11 -47.52
N GLY A 578 10.64 -37.00 -48.17
CA GLY A 578 10.81 -35.69 -47.53
C GLY A 578 12.09 -34.99 -47.98
N TRP A 579 12.82 -34.39 -47.04
CA TRP A 579 14.04 -33.62 -47.31
C TRP A 579 15.17 -33.93 -46.34
N GLU A 580 16.40 -33.79 -46.81
CA GLU A 580 17.61 -33.74 -46.00
C GLU A 580 18.30 -32.39 -46.23
N VAL A 581 18.54 -31.65 -45.15
CA VAL A 581 19.17 -30.33 -45.17
C VAL A 581 20.60 -30.47 -44.70
N THR A 582 21.56 -30.09 -45.54
CA THR A 582 22.99 -30.07 -45.22
C THR A 582 23.53 -28.66 -45.18
N ASN A 583 24.55 -28.40 -44.35
CA ASN A 583 25.34 -27.17 -44.36
C ASN A 583 26.48 -27.23 -45.39
N LYS A 584 27.26 -26.16 -45.51
CA LYS A 584 28.42 -26.05 -46.41
C LYS A 584 29.57 -27.01 -46.06
N ALA A 585 29.59 -27.56 -44.85
CA ALA A 585 30.51 -28.61 -44.42
C ALA A 585 30.03 -30.04 -44.79
N GLY A 586 28.80 -30.18 -45.29
CA GLY A 586 28.17 -31.48 -45.61
C GLY A 586 27.55 -32.19 -44.41
N GLU A 587 27.39 -31.50 -43.28
CA GLU A 587 26.75 -32.04 -42.09
C GLU A 587 25.22 -31.92 -42.21
N VAL A 588 24.48 -32.98 -41.84
CA VAL A 588 23.01 -32.95 -41.84
C VAL A 588 22.49 -32.12 -40.67
N VAL A 589 21.83 -31.01 -40.98
CA VAL A 589 21.26 -30.04 -40.04
C VAL A 589 19.82 -30.40 -39.69
N TYR A 590 19.03 -30.80 -40.70
CA TYR A 590 17.64 -31.22 -40.53
C TYR A 590 17.31 -32.42 -41.42
N THR A 591 16.47 -33.32 -40.92
CA THR A 591 15.73 -34.28 -41.73
C THR A 591 14.24 -33.94 -41.58
N LEU A 592 13.56 -33.70 -42.70
CA LEU A 592 12.22 -33.13 -42.76
C LEU A 592 11.30 -34.05 -43.55
N ASP A 593 10.00 -33.99 -43.30
CA ASP A 593 9.01 -34.85 -43.95
C ASP A 593 8.45 -34.27 -45.27
N THR A 594 7.56 -35.01 -45.93
CA THR A 594 6.88 -34.59 -47.15
C THR A 594 5.84 -33.48 -46.94
N ASN A 595 5.49 -33.14 -45.69
CA ASN A 595 4.53 -32.08 -45.35
C ASN A 595 5.22 -30.74 -45.09
N THR A 596 6.54 -30.74 -44.96
CA THR A 596 7.33 -29.56 -44.61
C THR A 596 7.39 -28.60 -45.80
N SER A 597 6.88 -27.37 -45.59
CA SER A 597 6.69 -26.36 -46.64
C SER A 597 7.57 -25.11 -46.49
N SER A 598 8.36 -25.00 -45.41
CA SER A 598 9.32 -23.92 -45.18
C SER A 598 10.39 -24.36 -44.17
N ILE A 599 11.52 -23.65 -44.14
CA ILE A 599 12.66 -23.91 -43.24
C ILE A 599 13.14 -22.60 -42.64
N ALA A 600 13.43 -22.59 -41.34
CA ALA A 600 14.17 -21.51 -40.68
C ALA A 600 15.58 -22.01 -40.35
N PHE A 601 16.61 -21.25 -40.73
CA PHE A 601 18.01 -21.61 -40.53
C PHE A 601 18.58 -21.01 -39.23
N PRO A 602 19.73 -21.50 -38.72
CA PRO A 602 20.43 -20.91 -37.59
C PRO A 602 20.80 -19.44 -37.83
N LYS A 603 20.14 -18.53 -37.09
CA LYS A 603 20.36 -17.08 -37.20
C LYS A 603 21.80 -16.68 -36.88
N GLY A 604 22.36 -15.79 -37.70
CA GLY A 604 23.68 -15.19 -37.47
C GLY A 604 24.87 -16.10 -37.81
N VAL A 605 24.68 -17.15 -38.61
CA VAL A 605 25.75 -18.06 -39.07
C VAL A 605 25.93 -17.92 -40.59
N GLU A 606 27.10 -17.51 -41.07
CA GLU A 606 27.40 -17.43 -42.52
C GLU A 606 27.57 -18.84 -43.09
N ASP A 607 26.58 -19.33 -43.85
CA ASP A 607 26.54 -20.72 -44.34
C ASP A 607 25.72 -20.85 -45.65
N ASP A 608 26.05 -21.88 -46.44
CA ASP A 608 25.41 -22.22 -47.71
C ASP A 608 24.72 -23.59 -47.58
N TYR A 609 23.42 -23.59 -47.33
CA TYR A 609 22.64 -24.81 -47.12
C TYR A 609 22.22 -25.48 -48.44
N THR A 610 22.08 -26.80 -48.42
CA THR A 610 21.48 -27.59 -49.52
C THR A 610 20.36 -28.49 -48.99
N VAL A 611 19.16 -28.32 -49.55
CA VAL A 611 17.92 -28.99 -49.18
C VAL A 611 17.59 -30.03 -50.25
N THR A 612 17.89 -31.29 -49.98
CA THR A 612 17.82 -32.39 -50.96
C THR A 612 16.56 -33.22 -50.77
N ALA A 613 15.78 -33.43 -51.83
CA ALA A 613 14.62 -34.33 -51.80
C ALA A 613 15.06 -35.80 -51.61
N THR A 614 14.51 -36.48 -50.60
CA THR A 614 14.88 -37.87 -50.26
C THR A 614 13.88 -38.87 -50.83
N PHE A 615 14.36 -40.08 -51.18
CA PHE A 615 13.55 -41.13 -51.80
C PHE A 615 13.90 -42.51 -51.25
N THR A 616 12.90 -43.39 -51.19
CA THR A 616 13.06 -44.83 -50.98
C THR A 616 12.84 -45.58 -52.30
N GLU A 617 13.68 -46.58 -52.58
CA GLU A 617 13.53 -47.52 -53.71
C GLU A 617 12.48 -48.60 -53.38
N ASN A 618 11.48 -48.73 -54.24
CA ASN A 618 10.37 -49.67 -54.07
C ASN A 618 10.76 -51.07 -54.59
N LYS A 619 11.51 -51.82 -53.77
CA LYS A 619 11.98 -53.16 -54.13
C LYS A 619 10.84 -54.15 -54.41
N THR A 620 10.86 -54.76 -55.58
CA THR A 620 10.08 -55.96 -55.89
C THR A 620 10.65 -57.18 -55.15
N THR A 621 9.77 -58.04 -54.63
CA THR A 621 10.15 -59.28 -53.94
C THR A 621 10.32 -60.43 -54.93
N ALA A 622 11.46 -61.12 -54.88
CA ALA A 622 11.68 -62.37 -55.61
C ALA A 622 10.69 -63.46 -55.17
N VAL A 623 10.36 -64.39 -56.08
CA VAL A 623 9.42 -65.50 -55.83
C VAL A 623 10.18 -66.81 -55.70
N VAL A 624 9.86 -67.60 -54.68
CA VAL A 624 10.50 -68.89 -54.38
C VAL A 624 9.46 -70.00 -54.33
N ASN A 625 9.67 -71.09 -55.06
CA ASN A 625 8.78 -72.26 -55.04
C ASN A 625 9.58 -73.55 -54.76
N ALA A 626 8.96 -74.58 -54.19
CA ALA A 626 9.58 -75.89 -53.99
C ALA A 626 8.60 -77.06 -54.16
N ASN A 627 8.98 -78.04 -54.98
CA ASN A 627 8.23 -79.27 -55.23
C ASN A 627 8.87 -80.44 -54.48
N VAL A 628 8.12 -81.17 -53.66
CA VAL A 628 8.61 -82.39 -52.98
C VAL A 628 8.15 -83.62 -53.75
N VAL A 629 9.07 -84.52 -54.13
CA VAL A 629 8.79 -85.67 -55.00
C VAL A 629 9.37 -86.99 -54.47
N VAL A 630 8.67 -88.09 -54.75
CA VAL A 630 9.11 -89.46 -54.47
C VAL A 630 8.94 -90.34 -55.70
N ASP A 631 9.93 -91.19 -55.96
CA ASP A 631 9.86 -92.21 -57.00
C ASP A 631 8.86 -93.32 -56.61
N PRO A 632 7.74 -93.49 -57.33
CA PRO A 632 6.71 -94.47 -56.99
C PRO A 632 7.15 -95.93 -57.17
N GLU A 633 8.28 -96.21 -57.84
CA GLU A 633 8.83 -97.58 -57.88
C GLU A 633 9.64 -97.91 -56.62
N LYS A 634 10.17 -96.88 -55.94
CA LYS A 634 11.07 -97.01 -54.78
C LYS A 634 10.42 -96.72 -53.43
N GLY A 635 9.41 -95.84 -53.36
CA GLY A 635 8.73 -95.49 -52.11
C GLY A 635 7.35 -94.87 -52.28
N VAL A 636 6.77 -94.40 -51.17
CA VAL A 636 5.49 -93.66 -51.10
C VAL A 636 5.55 -92.67 -49.91
N PHE A 637 4.92 -91.50 -50.03
CA PHE A 637 4.72 -90.57 -48.90
C PHE A 637 3.68 -91.10 -47.91
N GLU A 638 4.01 -91.10 -46.62
CA GLU A 638 3.12 -91.55 -45.54
C GLU A 638 2.00 -90.55 -45.28
N GLY A 639 0.75 -91.00 -45.45
CA GLY A 639 -0.46 -90.20 -45.21
C GLY A 639 -1.00 -89.42 -46.42
N TYR A 640 -0.31 -89.42 -47.58
CA TYR A 640 -0.65 -88.58 -48.74
C TYR A 640 -1.36 -89.32 -49.88
N ASP A 641 -2.21 -90.31 -49.57
CA ASP A 641 -3.09 -91.05 -50.51
C ASP A 641 -2.43 -91.48 -51.86
N GLY A 642 -1.16 -91.91 -51.79
CA GLY A 642 -0.41 -92.35 -52.97
C GLY A 642 0.16 -91.25 -53.88
N ALA A 643 0.06 -89.98 -53.48
CA ALA A 643 0.69 -88.86 -54.21
C ALA A 643 2.21 -89.03 -54.32
N THR A 644 2.75 -88.66 -55.47
CA THR A 644 4.19 -88.71 -55.79
C THR A 644 4.85 -87.33 -55.88
N LYS A 645 4.05 -86.26 -55.85
CA LYS A 645 4.47 -84.86 -55.89
C LYS A 645 3.60 -84.03 -54.93
N LEU A 646 4.22 -83.14 -54.17
CA LEU A 646 3.60 -82.07 -53.39
C LEU A 646 4.16 -80.73 -53.89
N GLU A 647 3.29 -79.74 -54.10
CA GLU A 647 3.67 -78.43 -54.66
C GLU A 647 3.56 -77.35 -53.59
N ASN A 648 4.60 -76.52 -53.41
CA ASN A 648 4.62 -75.42 -52.46
C ASN A 648 5.10 -74.16 -53.19
N ASN A 649 4.24 -73.16 -53.28
CA ASN A 649 4.52 -71.92 -54.03
C ASN A 649 4.55 -70.72 -53.07
N ASN A 650 5.14 -69.62 -53.50
CA ASN A 650 5.26 -68.37 -52.73
C ASN A 650 5.96 -68.52 -51.36
N LEU A 651 7.03 -69.31 -51.28
CA LEU A 651 7.77 -69.52 -50.03
C LEU A 651 8.38 -68.24 -49.44
N GLN A 652 8.52 -67.16 -50.21
CA GLN A 652 8.87 -65.84 -49.68
C GLN A 652 7.83 -65.29 -48.67
N GLU A 653 6.56 -65.70 -48.76
CA GLU A 653 5.53 -65.40 -47.75
C GLU A 653 5.75 -66.21 -46.45
N ALA A 654 6.51 -67.29 -46.53
CA ALA A 654 6.91 -68.18 -45.44
C ALA A 654 8.42 -68.04 -45.10
N ASP A 655 8.98 -66.83 -45.26
CA ASP A 655 10.37 -66.52 -44.88
C ASP A 655 11.40 -67.41 -45.64
N ASP A 656 11.13 -67.70 -46.91
CA ASP A 656 11.86 -68.61 -47.81
C ASP A 656 11.98 -70.06 -47.29
N THR A 657 11.04 -70.48 -46.44
CA THR A 657 11.14 -71.75 -45.69
C THR A 657 10.02 -72.73 -46.03
N LEU A 658 10.38 -73.91 -46.55
CA LEU A 658 9.51 -75.08 -46.61
C LEU A 658 9.47 -75.74 -45.23
N GLY A 659 8.47 -75.39 -44.43
CA GLY A 659 8.35 -75.81 -43.02
C GLY A 659 7.99 -77.28 -42.77
N PHE A 660 7.86 -78.12 -43.80
CA PHE A 660 7.47 -79.52 -43.68
C PHE A 660 8.04 -80.41 -44.80
N LEU A 661 8.49 -81.63 -44.46
CA LEU A 661 8.76 -82.74 -45.37
C LEU A 661 8.01 -84.00 -44.89
N PRO A 662 7.38 -84.78 -45.80
CA PRO A 662 6.62 -85.99 -45.45
C PRO A 662 7.54 -87.18 -45.16
N THR A 663 7.17 -88.08 -44.25
CA THR A 663 7.88 -89.35 -44.09
C THR A 663 7.69 -90.25 -45.31
N VAL A 664 8.71 -91.03 -45.68
CA VAL A 664 8.71 -91.88 -46.88
C VAL A 664 8.84 -93.36 -46.49
N THR A 665 7.83 -94.17 -46.77
CA THR A 665 7.97 -95.63 -46.69
C THR A 665 8.66 -96.14 -47.95
N ALA A 666 9.78 -96.86 -47.81
CA ALA A 666 10.43 -97.54 -48.92
C ALA A 666 9.68 -98.83 -49.31
N LYS A 667 9.71 -99.17 -50.61
CA LYS A 667 9.15 -100.41 -51.15
C LYS A 667 10.17 -101.54 -51.05
N LYS A 668 9.69 -102.77 -50.85
CA LYS A 668 10.51 -103.98 -50.60
C LYS A 668 11.66 -104.12 -51.62
N GLY A 669 12.90 -104.15 -51.13
CA GLY A 669 14.11 -104.17 -51.96
C GLY A 669 14.81 -102.81 -52.05
N TYR A 670 14.26 -101.78 -51.40
CA TYR A 670 14.89 -100.48 -51.21
C TYR A 670 14.82 -100.03 -49.75
N THR A 671 15.83 -99.25 -49.36
CA THR A 671 15.90 -98.51 -48.09
C THR A 671 15.91 -97.01 -48.41
N TRP A 672 15.07 -96.22 -47.74
CA TRP A 672 15.03 -94.76 -47.89
C TRP A 672 16.24 -94.12 -47.18
N THR A 673 16.90 -93.16 -47.83
CA THR A 673 18.16 -92.56 -47.35
C THR A 673 18.11 -91.06 -47.09
N GLY A 674 17.01 -90.38 -47.38
CA GLY A 674 16.81 -88.95 -47.15
C GLY A 674 16.37 -88.20 -48.40
N TRP A 675 16.94 -87.02 -48.65
CA TRP A 675 16.55 -86.14 -49.75
C TRP A 675 17.74 -85.55 -50.50
N GLU A 676 17.52 -85.26 -51.78
CA GLU A 676 18.37 -84.42 -52.62
C GLU A 676 17.56 -83.22 -53.09
N VAL A 677 18.08 -82.01 -52.91
CA VAL A 677 17.42 -80.75 -53.27
C VAL A 677 18.14 -80.13 -54.44
N THR A 678 17.47 -79.93 -55.57
CA THR A 678 18.00 -79.24 -56.75
C THR A 678 17.32 -77.89 -56.98
N ASN A 679 18.04 -76.96 -57.61
CA ASN A 679 17.48 -75.72 -58.15
C ASN A 679 16.89 -75.92 -59.56
N LYS A 680 16.34 -74.87 -60.16
CA LYS A 680 15.78 -74.86 -61.52
C LYS A 680 16.80 -75.16 -62.63
N ALA A 681 18.10 -74.99 -62.34
CA ALA A 681 19.21 -75.38 -63.23
C ALA A 681 19.59 -76.86 -63.11
N GLY A 682 19.04 -77.59 -62.13
CA GLY A 682 19.35 -79.00 -61.85
C GLY A 682 20.60 -79.22 -60.99
N GLU A 683 21.16 -78.17 -60.40
CA GLU A 683 22.31 -78.23 -59.50
C GLU A 683 21.87 -78.65 -58.10
N VAL A 684 22.62 -79.53 -57.44
CA VAL A 684 22.30 -80.00 -56.08
C VAL A 684 22.68 -78.92 -55.05
N VAL A 685 21.67 -78.35 -54.42
CA VAL A 685 21.74 -77.30 -53.40
C VAL A 685 21.95 -77.89 -52.01
N TYR A 686 21.22 -78.96 -51.69
CA TYR A 686 21.32 -79.68 -50.42
C TYR A 686 21.24 -81.19 -50.62
N THR A 687 21.97 -81.94 -49.79
CA THR A 687 21.70 -83.35 -49.50
C THR A 687 21.36 -83.47 -48.02
N LEU A 688 20.26 -84.16 -47.72
CA LEU A 688 19.59 -84.14 -46.42
C LEU A 688 19.27 -85.57 -45.98
N ASP A 689 19.19 -85.82 -44.68
CA ASP A 689 18.96 -87.15 -44.12
C ASP A 689 17.47 -87.50 -43.99
N THR A 690 17.18 -88.69 -43.46
CA THR A 690 15.81 -89.16 -43.19
C THR A 690 15.13 -88.47 -42.00
N ASN A 691 15.85 -87.67 -41.22
CA ASN A 691 15.34 -86.98 -40.03
C ASN A 691 14.96 -85.52 -40.35
N THR A 692 15.37 -85.02 -41.51
CA THR A 692 15.15 -83.62 -41.91
C THR A 692 13.68 -83.37 -42.18
N SER A 693 13.08 -82.44 -41.42
CA SER A 693 11.65 -82.13 -41.45
C SER A 693 11.29 -80.81 -42.13
N SER A 694 12.27 -79.98 -42.50
CA SER A 694 12.07 -78.66 -43.13
C SER A 694 13.32 -78.19 -43.87
N ILE A 695 13.17 -77.24 -44.79
CA ILE A 695 14.25 -76.67 -45.61
C ILE A 695 14.09 -75.14 -45.64
N VAL A 696 15.21 -74.42 -45.49
CA VAL A 696 15.29 -72.97 -45.74
C VAL A 696 16.03 -72.76 -47.06
N PHE A 697 15.48 -71.98 -47.99
CA PHE A 697 16.09 -71.69 -49.28
C PHE A 697 16.90 -70.38 -49.25
N PRO A 698 17.83 -70.18 -50.22
CA PRO A 698 18.55 -68.93 -50.39
C PRO A 698 17.64 -67.70 -50.53
N LYS A 699 17.68 -66.80 -49.54
CA LYS A 699 16.82 -65.61 -49.49
C LYS A 699 17.08 -64.63 -50.62
N GLY A 700 16.01 -64.11 -51.23
CA GLY A 700 16.07 -63.06 -52.24
C GLY A 700 16.58 -63.51 -53.62
N VAL A 701 16.56 -64.81 -53.91
CA VAL A 701 16.87 -65.38 -55.23
C VAL A 701 15.58 -65.98 -55.81
N GLU A 702 15.18 -65.59 -57.01
CA GLU A 702 14.01 -66.16 -57.69
C GLU A 702 14.37 -67.54 -58.29
N ASP A 703 13.79 -68.62 -57.77
CA ASP A 703 14.14 -69.99 -58.18
C ASP A 703 13.00 -71.00 -57.88
N ASP A 704 12.98 -72.12 -58.61
CA ASP A 704 12.03 -73.22 -58.48
C ASP A 704 12.76 -74.51 -58.06
N TYR A 705 12.71 -74.84 -56.77
CA TYR A 705 13.44 -75.98 -56.21
C TYR A 705 12.67 -77.30 -56.35
N THR A 706 13.39 -78.42 -56.39
CA THR A 706 12.83 -79.79 -56.35
C THR A 706 13.53 -80.63 -55.28
N VAL A 707 12.75 -81.21 -54.36
CA VAL A 707 13.19 -81.98 -53.20
C VAL A 707 12.84 -83.45 -53.43
N THR A 708 13.82 -84.27 -53.78
CA THR A 708 13.63 -85.66 -54.25
C THR A 708 14.03 -86.67 -53.18
N ALA A 709 13.15 -87.62 -52.85
CA ALA A 709 13.45 -88.71 -51.92
C ALA A 709 14.50 -89.69 -52.51
N THR A 710 15.58 -89.94 -51.76
CA THR A 710 16.69 -90.82 -52.19
C THR A 710 16.59 -92.22 -51.59
N PHE A 711 17.10 -93.24 -52.29
CA PHE A 711 17.02 -94.63 -51.86
C PHE A 711 18.27 -95.43 -52.24
N THR A 712 18.70 -96.33 -51.36
CA THR A 712 19.61 -97.44 -51.67
C THR A 712 18.82 -98.71 -51.95
N LYS A 713 19.43 -99.67 -52.66
CA LYS A 713 18.83 -100.97 -52.98
C LYS A 713 19.37 -102.04 -52.04
N ASP A 714 18.50 -102.89 -51.51
CA ASP A 714 18.86 -103.92 -50.54
C ASP A 714 19.61 -105.08 -51.23
N GLU A 715 20.75 -105.52 -50.67
CA GLU A 715 21.50 -106.67 -51.17
C GLU A 715 20.97 -108.00 -50.61
N THR A 716 21.02 -109.06 -51.43
CA THR A 716 20.62 -110.42 -51.02
C THR A 716 21.80 -111.17 -50.39
N PRO A 717 21.69 -111.68 -49.14
CA PRO A 717 22.76 -112.44 -48.51
C PRO A 717 23.14 -113.73 -49.24
N VAL A 718 24.41 -114.13 -49.11
CA VAL A 718 24.97 -115.41 -49.58
C VAL A 718 25.53 -116.23 -48.41
N ASP A 719 25.63 -117.55 -48.59
CA ASP A 719 25.90 -118.54 -47.53
C ASP A 719 27.31 -118.44 -46.89
N PRO A 720 27.46 -118.91 -45.62
CA PRO A 720 28.66 -118.71 -44.81
C PRO A 720 29.76 -119.78 -44.95
N VAL A 721 30.96 -119.44 -44.47
CA VAL A 721 32.04 -120.39 -44.13
C VAL A 721 32.63 -120.08 -42.76
N ASP A 722 33.17 -121.12 -42.11
CA ASP A 722 33.38 -121.23 -40.65
C ASP A 722 34.89 -121.08 -40.25
N PRO A 723 35.36 -121.26 -38.99
CA PRO A 723 35.74 -120.08 -38.18
C PRO A 723 37.14 -120.19 -37.50
N THR A 724 37.53 -119.13 -36.78
CA THR A 724 38.49 -119.24 -35.66
C THR A 724 38.10 -118.35 -34.48
N GLU A 725 37.73 -118.97 -33.37
CA GLU A 725 37.46 -118.40 -32.03
C GLU A 725 38.72 -118.41 -31.13
N PRO A 726 38.70 -117.81 -29.90
CA PRO A 726 38.11 -116.52 -29.53
C PRO A 726 39.01 -115.72 -28.54
N ALA A 727 38.66 -114.45 -28.27
CA ALA A 727 39.03 -113.77 -27.01
C ALA A 727 38.00 -112.69 -26.60
N GLN A 728 37.36 -112.90 -25.45
CA GLN A 728 36.46 -111.94 -24.76
C GLN A 728 37.21 -111.30 -23.56
N PRO A 729 36.66 -110.25 -22.89
CA PRO A 729 35.80 -109.17 -23.38
C PRO A 729 36.26 -107.78 -22.85
N THR A 730 35.64 -106.69 -23.32
CA THR A 730 35.41 -105.51 -22.46
C THR A 730 34.12 -104.79 -22.86
N GLN A 731 33.46 -104.12 -21.90
CA GLN A 731 32.10 -103.58 -22.07
C GLN A 731 32.03 -102.24 -22.84
N PRO A 732 30.85 -101.87 -23.38
CA PRO A 732 30.71 -100.76 -24.31
C PRO A 732 30.33 -99.43 -23.64
N THR A 733 30.55 -98.33 -24.37
CA THR A 733 29.58 -97.21 -24.38
C THR A 733 29.53 -96.56 -25.76
N GLN A 734 28.39 -96.76 -26.43
CA GLN A 734 27.62 -95.90 -27.35
C GLN A 734 28.33 -94.84 -28.26
N PRO A 735 27.97 -94.75 -29.56
CA PRO A 735 28.72 -93.99 -30.56
C PRO A 735 28.07 -92.64 -30.99
N ALA A 736 28.70 -92.03 -32.00
CA ALA A 736 28.16 -91.08 -32.99
C ALA A 736 28.18 -89.56 -32.68
N THR A 737 29.06 -88.89 -33.44
CA THR A 737 28.90 -87.60 -34.15
C THR A 737 27.55 -87.43 -34.89
N PRO A 738 27.17 -86.23 -35.42
CA PRO A 738 27.98 -85.02 -35.63
C PRO A 738 27.36 -83.65 -35.24
N SER A 739 28.21 -82.61 -35.30
CA SER A 739 27.98 -81.20 -35.72
C SER A 739 26.62 -80.49 -35.55
N THR A 740 26.62 -79.32 -34.90
CA THR A 740 25.74 -78.13 -35.07
C THR A 740 26.17 -77.05 -34.04
N ASP A 741 25.92 -75.74 -34.16
CA ASP A 741 25.83 -74.84 -35.32
C ASP A 741 26.05 -73.37 -34.84
N LYS A 742 25.70 -72.39 -35.67
CA LYS A 742 25.87 -70.94 -35.54
C LYS A 742 25.23 -70.26 -34.32
N THR A 743 25.81 -69.09 -34.05
CA THR A 743 25.23 -67.88 -33.45
C THR A 743 23.75 -67.60 -33.79
N ALA A 744 23.01 -67.05 -32.83
CA ALA A 744 21.85 -66.19 -33.11
C ALA A 744 21.50 -65.23 -31.94
N ASN A 745 20.91 -64.08 -32.28
CA ASN A 745 19.88 -63.34 -31.51
C ASN A 745 20.25 -62.65 -30.15
N LYS A 746 19.55 -61.59 -29.69
CA LYS A 746 18.48 -60.75 -30.29
C LYS A 746 18.43 -59.36 -29.60
N THR A 747 17.80 -58.37 -30.23
CA THR A 747 17.21 -57.19 -29.57
C THR A 747 15.96 -57.55 -28.73
N THR A 748 15.58 -56.67 -27.78
CA THR A 748 14.27 -56.49 -27.07
C THR A 748 13.20 -57.63 -27.13
N ASP A 749 12.54 -57.99 -26.02
CA ASP A 749 11.80 -57.05 -25.15
C ASP A 749 11.44 -57.56 -23.73
N ASN A 750 11.07 -56.62 -22.85
CA ASN A 750 10.32 -56.68 -21.58
C ASN A 750 10.29 -57.95 -20.66
N LYS A 751 11.03 -57.83 -19.54
CA LYS A 751 10.50 -57.74 -18.15
C LYS A 751 9.95 -58.99 -17.41
N LYS A 752 10.69 -59.41 -16.37
CA LYS A 752 10.12 -60.06 -15.16
C LYS A 752 11.00 -59.84 -13.90
N VAL A 753 10.51 -59.02 -12.95
CA VAL A 753 10.72 -59.03 -11.46
C VAL A 753 12.19 -59.10 -10.95
N GLU A 754 12.71 -58.23 -10.08
CA GLU A 754 12.15 -57.45 -8.94
C GLU A 754 12.26 -55.92 -9.16
N LYS A 755 11.44 -54.99 -8.62
CA LYS A 755 10.85 -54.73 -7.28
C LYS A 755 11.86 -54.31 -6.19
N THR A 756 11.67 -53.27 -5.35
CA THR A 756 10.88 -52.00 -5.35
C THR A 756 11.19 -51.24 -4.03
N ALA A 757 11.13 -49.92 -3.87
CA ALA A 757 11.25 -48.72 -4.74
C ALA A 757 11.08 -47.43 -3.88
N ALA A 758 11.41 -46.24 -4.42
CA ALA A 758 10.90 -44.90 -4.04
C ALA A 758 11.29 -44.29 -2.65
N LYS A 759 11.22 -42.96 -2.40
CA LYS A 759 11.29 -41.73 -3.24
C LYS A 759 11.46 -40.48 -2.33
N LYS A 760 12.05 -39.40 -2.87
CA LYS A 760 12.18 -38.03 -2.31
C LYS A 760 10.83 -37.33 -2.02
N ALA A 761 10.64 -36.71 -0.85
CA ALA A 761 9.83 -35.47 -0.65
C ALA A 761 9.82 -34.87 0.80
N GLU A 762 10.02 -33.55 0.87
CA GLU A 762 9.27 -32.50 1.62
C GLU A 762 9.24 -32.31 3.15
N THR A 763 8.95 -31.04 3.49
CA THR A 763 8.99 -30.31 4.76
C THR A 763 7.65 -30.22 5.49
N LYS A 764 7.71 -30.14 6.83
CA LYS A 764 6.98 -29.22 7.74
C LYS A 764 7.24 -29.65 9.20
N ASN A 765 7.04 -28.87 10.26
CA ASN A 765 7.04 -27.44 10.63
C ASN A 765 6.39 -27.39 12.04
N GLU A 766 6.57 -26.29 12.77
CA GLU A 766 5.77 -25.83 13.92
C GLU A 766 6.01 -26.31 15.38
N ASN A 767 6.23 -25.27 16.21
CA ASN A 767 5.58 -24.94 17.50
C ASN A 767 6.32 -25.10 18.86
N LYS A 768 6.73 -23.93 19.39
CA LYS A 768 6.51 -23.39 20.75
C LYS A 768 6.38 -24.37 21.94
N LYS A 769 7.24 -24.18 22.96
CA LYS A 769 7.00 -23.23 24.09
C LYS A 769 8.22 -23.11 25.05
N ALA A 770 8.32 -21.98 25.75
CA ALA A 770 9.10 -21.79 27.00
C ALA A 770 8.16 -22.03 28.23
N PRO A 771 8.59 -22.07 29.53
CA PRO A 771 9.53 -21.13 30.20
C PRO A 771 10.35 -21.56 31.46
N LYS A 772 11.34 -20.73 31.87
CA LYS A 772 11.86 -20.48 33.27
C LYS A 772 12.45 -21.69 34.07
N THR A 773 13.08 -21.60 35.27
CA THR A 773 13.23 -20.57 36.33
C THR A 773 14.50 -20.81 37.20
N GLY A 774 14.93 -19.85 38.05
CA GLY A 774 15.86 -20.05 39.18
C GLY A 774 17.32 -19.59 38.95
N ASP A 775 17.88 -18.51 39.51
CA ASP A 775 17.45 -17.45 40.47
C ASP A 775 17.85 -17.60 41.97
N GLU A 776 18.98 -16.97 42.33
CA GLU A 776 19.38 -16.42 43.66
C GLU A 776 20.20 -15.14 43.34
N SER A 777 19.92 -13.88 43.75
CA SER A 777 19.22 -13.26 44.90
C SER A 777 20.07 -13.29 46.19
N MET A 778 20.36 -12.19 46.92
CA MET A 778 20.05 -10.74 46.90
C MET A 778 21.23 -9.97 47.59
N PRO A 779 21.10 -8.78 48.27
CA PRO A 779 20.17 -7.64 48.14
C PRO A 779 20.84 -6.23 48.14
N ILE A 780 20.07 -5.19 47.79
CA ILE A 780 19.93 -3.91 48.54
C ILE A 780 18.66 -3.18 48.03
N ALA A 781 17.95 -2.45 48.90
CA ALA A 781 16.68 -1.76 48.62
C ALA A 781 16.88 -0.48 47.75
N TYR A 782 15.95 -0.02 46.88
CA TYR A 782 14.55 0.43 47.07
C TYR A 782 14.42 1.59 48.08
N MET A 783 13.73 2.72 47.84
CA MET A 783 12.71 3.12 46.84
C MET A 783 13.10 4.44 46.08
N LEU A 784 12.53 4.91 44.95
CA LEU A 784 11.12 5.11 44.51
C LEU A 784 10.34 6.09 45.44
N THR A 785 9.46 7.02 45.06
CA THR A 785 8.72 7.43 43.81
C THR A 785 8.68 8.97 43.71
N LEU A 786 8.24 9.67 42.64
CA LEU A 786 7.60 9.31 41.35
C LEU A 786 8.34 10.07 40.20
N VAL A 787 7.85 10.80 39.19
CA VAL A 787 6.54 11.27 38.61
C VAL A 787 6.68 11.20 37.06
N GLY A 788 5.60 11.23 36.25
CA GLY A 788 5.76 11.33 34.79
C GLY A 788 4.50 11.65 33.96
N ALA A 789 4.73 11.78 32.63
CA ALA A 789 3.78 11.86 31.51
C ALA A 789 3.00 13.17 31.23
N ALA A 790 2.69 13.37 29.93
CA ALA A 790 1.99 14.50 29.28
C ALA A 790 2.75 15.86 29.34
N VAL A 791 2.66 16.76 28.34
CA VAL A 791 1.63 16.98 27.31
C VAL A 791 2.24 17.11 25.90
N ALA A 792 1.46 16.79 24.86
CA ALA A 792 1.73 17.19 23.48
C ALA A 792 0.53 17.96 22.90
N ALA A 793 0.74 19.21 22.43
CA ALA A 793 -0.01 19.93 21.40
C ALA A 793 0.29 21.45 21.42
N ILE A 794 0.37 22.08 20.22
CA ILE A 794 0.19 23.54 19.98
C ILE A 794 1.34 24.42 20.56
N ILE A 795 1.96 25.40 19.87
CA ILE A 795 1.53 26.29 18.77
C ILE A 795 2.46 26.21 17.55
N VAL A 796 1.88 26.27 16.34
CA VAL A 796 2.55 26.70 15.10
C VAL A 796 2.27 28.19 14.89
N LEU A 797 3.30 29.05 14.84
CA LEU A 797 3.21 30.40 14.27
C LEU A 797 4.60 31.06 14.09
N ILE A 798 4.67 32.11 13.25
CA ILE A 798 5.83 32.96 12.91
C ILE A 798 6.81 32.38 11.86
N LYS A 799 6.43 32.50 10.58
CA LYS A 799 7.20 33.24 9.54
C LYS A 799 6.45 33.29 8.18
N ARG A 800 5.53 34.25 8.03
CA ARG A 800 5.08 34.70 6.69
C ARG A 800 4.60 36.16 6.68
N LYS A 801 5.53 37.11 6.88
CA LYS A 801 5.27 38.49 6.44
C LYS A 801 5.14 38.47 4.92
N ARG A 802 4.02 39.00 4.41
CA ARG A 802 3.89 39.43 3.01
C ARG A 802 3.53 40.91 3.01
N THR A 803 4.01 41.61 2.00
CA THR A 803 3.95 43.07 1.86
C THR A 803 2.53 43.59 1.73
N ILE A 804 2.27 44.73 2.35
CA ILE A 804 1.47 45.83 1.79
C ILE A 804 2.45 47.00 1.66
#